data_AF-A0A7Y2XW29-F1
#
_entry.id   AF-A0A7Y2XW29-F1
#
_cell.length_a   1.000
_cell.length_b   1.000
_cell.length_c   1.000
_cell.angle_alpha   90.00
_cell.angle_beta   90.00
_cell.angle_gamma   90.00
#
_symmetry.space_group_name_H-M   'P 1'
#
loop_
_entity.id
_entity.type
_entity.pdbx_description
1 polymer ?
#
loop_
_entity_poly.entity_id
_entity_poly.type
_entity_poly.pdbx_seq_one_letter_code
_entity_poly.pdbx_strand_id
1 'polypeptide(L)'
;MLQGGHFSNLAEFPVLQMLYRQGMGIPGHPNNTGRKPLLIGNSRQIQAQLEYIYRGNYGLISMDELLEAGLSREEAELVWNLKMEFAYGKIKRTDQLLDSIILRDQEVEIRDNIYIRRDDINQFTISYMGEMVSVDLNIPVYKRYPAPYPLGFHDIKREYFGVVHSGQGDGWDINRPCMASIIVYQGKIYLVDAGPNIAYCLIALGIGINEIEGIFHTHCHDDHFAGLPTLVLSDHRIKYFATPFVRASVFKKISALLSLPEEDFFEFFDVHDLEEGMWNDIDGLEVKPRLSPHPVETTTLSFRTFWGGRHYTYAHLTDIIGCDCLRAKEGKSKIFPAGYLQKIVDGYLEPVDLKKIDIGTDMVHGRANDFEDDRSNRIILGHTAVPLKDYQKEIGSSAPFGMIDVLIKSDSETLVEKAYLYLSDYLAGIEEHDLKQLLNNQIVDFNPGTIILRRDSSITYLYLILTGIVEMINVERGIYNTFSSGALIGERYGENTSLSNATYRTISFVHALKIPVSPYYRFVEDHQLLRSLSQLFSRKEFLLHTWLFGESLSPRVQTSIAEHLVPYEFDKVGSLISALDERFIYVIERGAVARSMDGRIVEQLEAGDFFGEDVAVFGHAYQSELLIQAPVSGYRLHTEHIMDIPIIRWKLLETHQKRIRASRGRN
;
A
#
# COMPACT_ATOMS: atom_id res chain seq x y z
N MET A 1 4.20 -15.25 0.89
CA MET A 1 4.26 -14.09 0.00
C MET A 1 3.31 -13.05 0.55
N LEU A 2 2.01 -13.22 0.36
CA LEU A 2 1.00 -12.46 1.09
C LEU A 2 0.62 -13.20 2.39
N GLN A 3 0.46 -12.45 3.46
CA GLN A 3 -0.20 -12.91 4.68
C GLN A 3 -1.05 -11.75 5.23
N GLY A 4 -2.37 -11.90 5.23
CA GLY A 4 -3.29 -10.89 5.75
C GLY A 4 -3.25 -9.58 4.94
N GLY A 5 -3.15 -9.70 3.60
CA GLY A 5 -3.08 -8.56 2.68
C GLY A 5 -1.69 -7.92 2.52
N HIS A 6 -0.68 -8.26 3.33
CA HIS A 6 0.65 -7.64 3.29
C HIS A 6 1.76 -8.57 2.79
N PHE A 7 2.84 -8.01 2.25
CA PHE A 7 4.04 -8.78 1.92
C PHE A 7 4.75 -9.31 3.17
N SER A 8 5.26 -10.53 3.03
CA SER A 8 6.01 -11.25 4.07
C SER A 8 7.33 -11.82 3.53
N ASN A 9 7.75 -11.40 2.33
CA ASN A 9 8.92 -11.95 1.62
C ASN A 9 9.71 -10.87 0.85
N LEU A 10 9.85 -9.68 1.43
CA LEU A 10 10.72 -8.63 0.90
C LEU A 10 12.17 -8.98 1.25
N ALA A 11 12.97 -9.36 0.24
CA ALA A 11 14.34 -9.83 0.46
C ALA A 11 15.43 -8.90 -0.10
N GLU A 12 15.10 -7.84 -0.84
CA GLU A 12 16.10 -6.93 -1.41
C GLU A 12 16.96 -6.34 -0.29
N PHE A 13 16.38 -5.56 0.63
CA PHE A 13 17.15 -4.89 1.68
C PHE A 13 17.89 -5.84 2.61
N PRO A 14 17.31 -6.96 3.09
CA PRO A 14 18.07 -7.99 3.80
C PRO A 14 19.31 -8.48 3.03
N VAL A 15 19.20 -8.68 1.72
CA VAL A 15 20.32 -9.09 0.87
C VAL A 15 21.33 -7.96 0.68
N LEU A 16 20.89 -6.74 0.36
CA LEU A 16 21.77 -5.58 0.20
C LEU A 16 22.51 -5.25 1.51
N GLN A 17 21.88 -5.49 2.66
CA GLN A 17 22.50 -5.36 3.97
C GLN A 17 23.68 -6.33 4.11
N MET A 18 23.49 -7.61 3.79
CA MET A 18 24.55 -8.61 3.86
C MET A 18 25.67 -8.31 2.87
N LEU A 19 25.33 -7.93 1.63
CA LEU A 19 26.31 -7.65 0.59
C LEU A 19 27.13 -6.39 0.88
N TYR A 20 26.49 -5.29 1.26
CA TYR A 20 27.14 -3.98 1.31
C TYR A 20 27.39 -3.47 2.73
N ARG A 21 26.44 -3.62 3.67
CA ARG A 21 26.66 -3.18 5.07
C ARG A 21 27.56 -4.14 5.84
N GLN A 22 27.39 -5.45 5.66
CA GLN A 22 28.29 -6.45 6.26
C GLN A 22 29.54 -6.70 5.40
N GLY A 23 29.56 -6.20 4.15
CA GLY A 23 30.70 -6.26 3.26
C GLY A 23 30.97 -7.64 2.65
N MET A 24 29.97 -8.54 2.57
CA MET A 24 30.12 -9.85 1.91
C MET A 24 30.34 -9.72 0.40
N GLY A 25 29.84 -8.65 -0.22
CA GLY A 25 29.95 -8.37 -1.65
C GLY A 25 31.08 -7.39 -2.02
N ILE A 26 31.79 -6.82 -1.04
CA ILE A 26 32.81 -5.79 -1.27
C ILE A 26 34.18 -6.44 -1.50
N PRO A 27 34.82 -6.26 -2.68
CA PRO A 27 36.14 -6.84 -2.94
C PRO A 27 37.20 -6.40 -1.93
N GLY A 28 37.97 -7.35 -1.39
CA GLY A 28 39.03 -7.08 -0.41
C GLY A 28 38.56 -6.78 1.02
N HIS A 29 37.25 -6.76 1.28
CA HIS A 29 36.71 -6.61 2.63
C HIS A 29 36.91 -7.90 3.46
N PRO A 30 37.22 -7.84 4.77
CA PRO A 30 37.47 -9.04 5.60
C PRO A 30 36.30 -10.04 5.63
N ASN A 31 35.06 -9.55 5.52
CA ASN A 31 33.86 -10.38 5.52
C ASN A 31 33.51 -10.95 4.12
N ASN A 32 34.23 -10.55 3.07
CA ASN A 32 34.09 -11.16 1.76
C ASN A 32 34.91 -12.46 1.71
N THR A 33 34.37 -13.51 2.34
CA THR A 33 35.00 -14.83 2.41
C THR A 33 34.68 -15.71 1.19
N GLY A 34 34.03 -15.16 0.17
CA GLY A 34 33.42 -15.91 -0.94
C GLY A 34 32.08 -16.58 -0.60
N ARG A 35 31.65 -16.54 0.67
CA ARG A 35 30.33 -17.03 1.09
C ARG A 35 29.25 -16.05 0.65
N LYS A 36 28.20 -16.54 0.00
CA LYS A 36 27.06 -15.73 -0.44
C LYS A 36 25.88 -15.80 0.53
N PRO A 37 25.03 -14.75 0.58
CA PRO A 37 23.72 -14.84 1.21
C PRO A 37 22.89 -15.95 0.55
N LEU A 38 22.00 -16.56 1.33
CA LEU A 38 21.30 -17.80 0.95
C LEU A 38 19.79 -17.60 0.98
N LEU A 39 19.12 -17.93 -0.12
CA LEU A 39 17.66 -18.01 -0.20
C LEU A 39 17.17 -19.45 -0.10
N ILE A 40 16.21 -19.71 0.79
CA ILE A 40 15.61 -21.04 0.99
C ILE A 40 14.11 -20.92 0.75
N GLY A 41 13.56 -21.78 -0.11
CA GLY A 41 12.14 -21.70 -0.46
C GLY A 41 11.74 -22.71 -1.52
N ASN A 42 10.50 -22.62 -2.02
CA ASN A 42 10.13 -23.41 -3.19
C ASN A 42 10.70 -22.78 -4.47
N SER A 43 10.80 -23.56 -5.55
CA SER A 43 11.45 -23.13 -6.78
C SER A 43 10.84 -21.86 -7.38
N ARG A 44 9.51 -21.73 -7.37
CA ARG A 44 8.81 -20.57 -7.94
C ARG A 44 9.07 -19.30 -7.11
N GLN A 45 9.04 -19.40 -5.78
CA GLN A 45 9.36 -18.29 -4.88
C GLN A 45 10.81 -17.86 -4.99
N ILE A 46 11.75 -18.81 -5.08
CA ILE A 46 13.16 -18.48 -5.29
C ILE A 46 13.34 -17.72 -6.60
N GLN A 47 12.76 -18.21 -7.70
CA GLN A 47 12.87 -17.53 -9.00
C GLN A 47 12.28 -16.13 -8.97
N ALA A 48 11.10 -15.96 -8.37
CA ALA A 48 10.46 -14.66 -8.14
C ALA A 48 11.36 -13.72 -7.32
N GLN A 49 11.99 -14.20 -6.25
CA GLN A 49 12.91 -13.40 -5.43
C GLN A 49 14.20 -13.05 -6.15
N LEU A 50 14.77 -13.97 -6.94
CA LEU A 50 15.97 -13.69 -7.73
C LEU A 50 15.72 -12.58 -8.75
N GLU A 51 14.58 -12.61 -9.44
CA GLU A 51 14.18 -11.57 -10.39
C GLU A 51 13.83 -10.26 -9.65
N TYR A 52 13.09 -10.33 -8.54
CA TYR A 52 12.78 -9.16 -7.72
C TYR A 52 14.03 -8.41 -7.24
N ILE A 53 15.04 -9.14 -6.74
CA ILE A 53 16.33 -8.57 -6.32
C ILE A 53 17.14 -8.07 -7.52
N TYR A 54 17.01 -8.72 -8.68
CA TYR A 54 17.66 -8.28 -9.92
C TYR A 54 17.12 -6.91 -10.35
N ARG A 55 15.79 -6.77 -10.37
CA ARG A 55 15.08 -5.51 -10.62
C ARG A 55 15.32 -4.47 -9.52
N GLY A 56 15.50 -4.91 -8.28
CA GLY A 56 15.90 -4.03 -7.19
C GLY A 56 17.28 -3.40 -7.36
N ASN A 57 18.26 -4.20 -7.80
CA ASN A 57 19.62 -3.71 -8.03
C ASN A 57 19.77 -2.85 -9.30
N TYR A 58 18.95 -3.11 -10.32
CA TYR A 58 19.19 -2.57 -11.66
C TYR A 58 17.94 -2.04 -12.36
N GLY A 59 16.73 -2.11 -11.83
CA GLY A 59 15.53 -1.63 -12.52
C GLY A 59 15.34 -2.19 -13.94
N LEU A 60 15.38 -1.33 -14.97
CA LEU A 60 15.36 -1.74 -16.39
C LEU A 60 16.72 -2.27 -16.87
N ILE A 61 16.77 -3.48 -17.41
CA ILE A 61 18.00 -4.25 -17.58
C ILE A 61 18.53 -4.28 -19.02
N SER A 62 17.92 -3.55 -19.95
CA SER A 62 18.35 -3.47 -21.34
C SER A 62 18.02 -2.12 -21.97
N MET A 63 18.70 -1.80 -23.09
CA MET A 63 18.33 -0.68 -23.96
C MET A 63 16.91 -0.83 -24.51
N ASP A 64 16.49 -2.05 -24.84
CA ASP A 64 15.16 -2.31 -25.39
C ASP A 64 14.07 -1.96 -24.37
N GLU A 65 14.27 -2.30 -23.09
CA GLU A 65 13.33 -1.93 -22.02
C GLU A 65 13.23 -0.41 -21.83
N LEU A 66 14.33 0.35 -22.01
CA LEU A 66 14.31 1.82 -21.95
C LEU A 66 13.53 2.42 -23.12
N LEU A 67 13.70 1.87 -24.33
CA LEU A 67 12.96 2.29 -25.52
C LEU A 67 11.46 1.96 -25.41
N GLU A 68 11.13 0.76 -24.92
CA GLU A 68 9.75 0.34 -24.64
C GLU A 68 9.09 1.20 -23.56
N ALA A 69 9.88 1.69 -22.60
CA ALA A 69 9.44 2.66 -21.60
C ALA A 69 9.28 4.08 -22.16
N GLY A 70 9.43 4.29 -23.47
CA GLY A 70 9.10 5.56 -24.13
C GLY A 70 10.24 6.58 -24.24
N LEU A 71 11.48 6.21 -23.90
CA LEU A 71 12.64 7.07 -24.14
C LEU A 71 12.98 7.11 -25.64
N SER A 72 13.43 8.26 -26.13
CA SER A 72 14.11 8.31 -27.43
C SER A 72 15.40 7.49 -27.39
N ARG A 73 15.93 7.14 -28.57
CA ARG A 73 17.20 6.40 -28.65
C ARG A 73 18.35 7.19 -28.01
N GLU A 74 18.41 8.49 -28.23
CA GLU A 74 19.44 9.35 -27.64
C GLU A 74 19.33 9.36 -26.10
N GLU A 75 18.13 9.53 -25.55
CA GLU A 75 17.90 9.52 -24.10
C GLU A 75 18.21 8.16 -23.48
N ALA A 76 17.74 7.09 -24.11
CA ALA A 76 17.98 5.72 -23.66
C ALA A 76 19.48 5.41 -23.62
N GLU A 77 20.26 5.85 -24.61
CA GLU A 77 21.72 5.69 -24.63
C GLU A 77 22.37 6.44 -23.46
N LEU A 78 21.93 7.67 -23.14
CA LEU A 78 22.44 8.43 -22.00
C LEU A 78 22.14 7.74 -20.66
N VAL A 79 20.89 7.33 -20.45
CA VAL A 79 20.44 6.65 -19.23
C VAL A 79 21.17 5.31 -19.08
N TRP A 80 21.31 4.54 -20.16
CA TRP A 80 22.03 3.27 -20.14
C TRP A 80 23.51 3.44 -19.79
N ASN A 81 24.16 4.47 -20.34
CA ASN A 81 25.56 4.76 -20.03
C ASN A 81 25.75 5.14 -18.56
N LEU A 82 24.86 5.97 -17.99
CA LEU A 82 24.83 6.25 -16.56
C LEU A 82 24.66 4.97 -15.74
N LYS A 83 23.74 4.11 -16.16
CA LYS A 83 23.45 2.84 -15.49
C LYS A 83 24.66 1.90 -15.49
N MET A 84 25.35 1.76 -16.62
CA MET A 84 26.55 0.93 -16.72
C MET A 84 27.66 1.43 -15.80
N GLU A 85 27.77 2.74 -15.58
CA GLU A 85 28.71 3.30 -14.60
C GLU A 85 28.39 2.83 -13.17
N PHE A 86 27.12 2.83 -12.77
CA PHE A 86 26.69 2.28 -11.46
C PHE A 86 26.90 0.77 -11.37
N ALA A 87 26.71 0.06 -12.48
CA ALA A 87 26.90 -1.39 -12.58
C ALA A 87 28.37 -1.81 -12.82
N TYR A 88 29.35 -0.90 -12.73
CA TYR A 88 30.77 -1.17 -13.00
C TYR A 88 31.02 -1.84 -14.36
N GLY A 89 30.28 -1.41 -15.38
CA GLY A 89 30.34 -1.86 -16.76
C GLY A 89 29.59 -3.15 -17.05
N LYS A 90 28.97 -3.81 -16.05
CA LYS A 90 28.23 -5.06 -16.28
C LYS A 90 27.11 -5.30 -15.27
N ILE A 91 25.90 -5.48 -15.79
CA ILE A 91 24.79 -6.04 -15.02
C ILE A 91 25.06 -7.52 -14.71
N LYS A 92 25.06 -7.87 -13.41
CA LYS A 92 25.28 -9.25 -12.94
C LYS A 92 23.95 -9.90 -12.59
N ARG A 93 23.74 -11.13 -13.06
CA ARG A 93 22.61 -11.96 -12.63
C ARG A 93 22.67 -12.22 -11.12
N THR A 94 21.51 -12.26 -10.48
CA THR A 94 21.40 -12.43 -9.01
C THR A 94 21.98 -13.76 -8.52
N ASP A 95 21.98 -14.83 -9.33
CA ASP A 95 22.62 -16.12 -9.04
C ASP A 95 24.15 -16.04 -8.87
N GLN A 96 24.77 -14.96 -9.38
CA GLN A 96 26.18 -14.67 -9.12
C GLN A 96 26.40 -14.05 -7.74
N LEU A 97 25.36 -13.46 -7.14
CA LEU A 97 25.41 -12.77 -5.85
C LEU A 97 24.86 -13.62 -4.70
N LEU A 98 23.92 -14.53 -4.99
CA LEU A 98 23.18 -15.32 -4.01
C LEU A 98 23.33 -16.82 -4.26
N ASP A 99 23.34 -17.60 -3.17
CA ASP A 99 23.08 -19.04 -3.22
C ASP A 99 21.59 -19.32 -2.99
N SER A 100 21.10 -20.48 -3.44
CA SER A 100 19.71 -20.88 -3.19
C SER A 100 19.57 -22.37 -2.88
N ILE A 101 18.60 -22.72 -2.03
CA ILE A 101 18.20 -24.10 -1.72
C ILE A 101 16.72 -24.27 -2.00
N ILE A 102 16.40 -25.14 -2.95
CA ILE A 102 15.03 -25.53 -3.27
C ILE A 102 14.55 -26.53 -2.23
N LEU A 103 13.65 -26.08 -1.35
CA LEU A 103 13.06 -26.89 -0.30
C LEU A 103 11.69 -27.46 -0.74
N ARG A 104 11.69 -28.76 -1.04
CA ARG A 104 10.48 -29.58 -1.28
C ARG A 104 10.04 -30.21 0.05
N ASP A 105 9.58 -31.46 0.03
CA ASP A 105 9.10 -32.17 1.22
C ASP A 105 10.21 -32.94 1.95
N GLN A 106 11.35 -33.14 1.29
CA GLN A 106 12.49 -33.85 1.87
C GLN A 106 13.36 -32.90 2.71
N GLU A 107 14.02 -33.47 3.72
CA GLU A 107 15.04 -32.78 4.50
C GLU A 107 16.26 -32.47 3.62
N VAL A 108 16.77 -31.24 3.72
CA VAL A 108 17.92 -30.75 2.95
C VAL A 108 18.91 -30.07 3.90
N GLU A 109 20.19 -30.27 3.68
CA GLU A 109 21.23 -29.56 4.43
C GLU A 109 21.28 -28.08 4.00
N ILE A 110 21.20 -27.17 4.97
CA ILE A 110 21.44 -25.74 4.77
C ILE A 110 22.94 -25.52 4.58
N ARG A 111 23.71 -25.63 5.67
CA ARG A 111 25.18 -25.55 5.77
C ARG A 111 25.61 -26.12 7.13
N ASP A 112 26.85 -26.58 7.24
CA ASP A 112 27.51 -26.93 8.51
C ASP A 112 26.75 -28.01 9.33
N ASN A 113 26.15 -29.01 8.67
CA ASN A 113 25.28 -30.05 9.28
C ASN A 113 23.98 -29.53 9.93
N ILE A 114 23.53 -28.33 9.57
CA ILE A 114 22.19 -27.84 9.88
C ILE A 114 21.26 -28.26 8.76
N TYR A 115 20.15 -28.93 9.08
CA TYR A 115 19.17 -29.38 8.09
C TYR A 115 17.83 -28.68 8.27
N ILE A 116 17.05 -28.62 7.19
CA ILE A 116 15.69 -28.07 7.18
C ILE A 116 14.75 -28.98 6.40
N ARG A 117 13.54 -29.16 6.93
CA ARG A 117 12.42 -29.83 6.26
C ARG A 117 11.20 -28.92 6.29
N ARG A 118 10.41 -28.91 5.21
CA ARG A 118 9.09 -28.28 5.19
C ARG A 118 8.05 -29.28 5.72
N ASP A 119 7.30 -28.89 6.74
CA ASP A 119 6.24 -29.71 7.30
C ASP A 119 4.86 -29.31 6.73
N ASP A 120 4.63 -28.01 6.51
CA ASP A 120 3.43 -27.45 5.89
C ASP A 120 3.71 -26.06 5.26
N ILE A 121 2.68 -25.36 4.79
CA ILE A 121 2.77 -23.97 4.34
C ILE A 121 3.29 -23.11 5.49
N ASN A 122 4.47 -22.50 5.25
CA ASN A 122 5.19 -21.65 6.21
C ASN A 122 5.59 -22.35 7.52
N GLN A 123 5.50 -23.68 7.60
CA GLN A 123 5.92 -24.47 8.77
C GLN A 123 7.12 -25.34 8.42
N PHE A 124 8.16 -25.27 9.24
CA PHE A 124 9.45 -25.91 9.00
C PHE A 124 10.00 -26.55 10.26
N THR A 125 10.76 -27.63 10.11
CA THR A 125 11.59 -28.20 11.16
C THR A 125 13.06 -27.97 10.80
N ILE A 126 13.83 -27.39 11.73
CA ILE A 126 15.28 -27.21 11.60
C ILE A 126 15.97 -28.16 12.59
N SER A 127 16.98 -28.89 12.14
CA SER A 127 17.70 -29.88 12.95
C SER A 127 19.22 -29.65 12.95
N TYR A 128 19.87 -29.90 14.09
CA TYR A 128 21.33 -29.82 14.26
C TYR A 128 21.78 -30.74 15.40
N MET A 129 22.76 -31.63 15.14
CA MET A 129 23.34 -32.54 16.15
C MET A 129 22.31 -33.33 16.99
N GLY A 130 21.17 -33.69 16.39
CA GLY A 130 20.08 -34.41 17.06
C GLY A 130 19.08 -33.54 17.80
N GLU A 131 19.32 -32.23 17.91
CA GLU A 131 18.32 -31.26 18.37
C GLU A 131 17.43 -30.80 17.21
N MET A 132 16.18 -30.47 17.52
CA MET A 132 15.19 -30.01 16.53
C MET A 132 14.37 -28.85 17.08
N VAL A 133 14.04 -27.91 16.21
CA VAL A 133 13.08 -26.83 16.49
C VAL A 133 12.06 -26.72 15.36
N SER A 134 10.79 -26.62 15.73
CA SER A 134 9.70 -26.33 14.80
C SER A 134 9.50 -24.81 14.70
N VAL A 135 9.40 -24.31 13.49
CA VAL A 135 9.26 -22.89 13.15
C VAL A 135 7.97 -22.71 12.36
N ASP A 136 7.02 -21.96 12.92
CA ASP A 136 5.81 -21.54 12.22
C ASP A 136 5.88 -20.05 11.89
N LEU A 137 5.90 -19.73 10.59
CA LEU A 137 5.93 -18.35 10.07
C LEU A 137 4.54 -17.84 9.68
N ASN A 138 3.46 -18.57 10.00
CA ASN A 138 2.10 -18.09 9.80
C ASN A 138 1.73 -17.03 10.84
N ILE A 139 1.19 -15.90 10.38
CA ILE A 139 0.56 -14.90 11.25
C ILE A 139 -0.95 -15.19 11.37
N PRO A 140 -1.53 -15.13 12.59
CA PRO A 140 -2.98 -15.17 12.75
C PRO A 140 -3.67 -14.06 11.95
N VAL A 141 -4.91 -14.30 11.48
CA VAL A 141 -5.68 -13.38 10.62
C VAL A 141 -5.75 -11.94 11.17
N TYR A 142 -5.81 -11.80 12.50
CA TYR A 142 -5.91 -10.50 13.19
C TYR A 142 -4.55 -9.91 13.61
N LYS A 143 -3.44 -10.61 13.37
CA LYS A 143 -2.10 -10.09 13.68
C LYS A 143 -1.46 -9.49 12.43
N ARG A 144 -0.60 -8.51 12.66
CA ARG A 144 0.25 -7.86 11.67
C ARG A 144 1.67 -7.80 12.21
N TYR A 145 2.66 -7.71 11.32
CA TYR A 145 4.03 -7.42 11.72
C TYR A 145 4.07 -6.02 12.36
N PRO A 146 4.65 -5.87 13.57
CA PRO A 146 4.78 -4.57 14.18
C PRO A 146 5.80 -3.73 13.41
N ALA A 147 5.59 -2.41 13.39
CA ALA A 147 6.64 -1.49 12.94
C ALA A 147 7.84 -1.56 13.91
N PRO A 148 9.09 -1.43 13.41
CA PRO A 148 10.28 -1.48 14.24
C PRO A 148 10.46 -0.21 15.11
N TYR A 149 9.71 0.85 14.80
CA TYR A 149 9.73 2.13 15.49
C TYR A 149 8.33 2.50 16.02
N PRO A 150 8.23 3.15 17.19
CA PRO A 150 6.99 3.78 17.63
C PRO A 150 6.79 5.13 16.95
N LEU A 151 5.56 5.46 16.60
CA LEU A 151 5.17 6.79 16.11
C LEU A 151 4.18 7.43 17.08
N GLY A 152 4.34 8.74 17.31
CA GLY A 152 3.31 9.54 17.95
C GLY A 152 2.10 9.69 17.04
N PHE A 153 0.91 9.85 17.61
CA PHE A 153 -0.27 10.21 16.83
C PHE A 153 -0.28 11.71 16.55
N HIS A 154 -0.65 12.08 15.32
CA HIS A 154 -0.75 13.46 14.86
C HIS A 154 -2.10 13.69 14.21
N ASP A 155 -2.72 14.82 14.53
CA ASP A 155 -3.89 15.33 13.83
C ASP A 155 -3.41 16.27 12.70
N ILE A 156 -3.48 15.77 11.46
CA ILE A 156 -2.99 16.48 10.27
C ILE A 156 -4.12 17.27 9.61
N LYS A 157 -4.01 18.60 9.68
CA LYS A 157 -4.94 19.51 9.03
C LYS A 157 -4.92 19.39 7.51
N ARG A 158 -6.10 19.58 6.90
CA ARG A 158 -6.33 19.57 5.46
C ARG A 158 -6.07 20.97 4.87
N GLU A 159 -4.80 21.33 4.77
CA GLU A 159 -4.35 22.64 4.26
C GLU A 159 -4.54 22.79 2.74
N TYR A 160 -4.40 24.03 2.23
CA TYR A 160 -4.50 24.28 0.78
C TYR A 160 -3.26 23.80 0.05
N PHE A 161 -2.07 24.09 0.56
CA PHE A 161 -0.82 23.47 0.11
C PHE A 161 0.12 23.29 1.31
N GLY A 162 0.25 22.05 1.77
CA GLY A 162 1.12 21.68 2.88
C GLY A 162 1.93 20.42 2.57
N VAL A 163 3.12 20.33 3.17
CA VAL A 163 4.02 19.18 3.06
C VAL A 163 4.21 18.57 4.44
N VAL A 164 3.68 17.37 4.64
CA VAL A 164 3.85 16.58 5.85
C VAL A 164 5.07 15.69 5.69
N HIS A 165 5.95 15.74 6.68
CA HIS A 165 7.17 14.95 6.73
C HIS A 165 6.88 13.57 7.33
N SER A 166 6.57 12.59 6.47
CA SER A 166 6.19 11.23 6.88
C SER A 166 7.38 10.30 7.14
N GLY A 167 8.60 10.67 6.74
CA GLY A 167 9.81 9.92 7.09
C GLY A 167 11.10 10.59 6.65
N GLN A 168 12.23 10.24 7.29
CA GLN A 168 13.55 10.87 7.06
C GLN A 168 14.71 9.86 7.18
N GLY A 169 14.43 8.60 7.50
CA GLY A 169 15.43 7.54 7.56
C GLY A 169 15.87 7.11 6.16
N ASP A 170 17.03 6.47 6.07
CA ASP A 170 17.35 5.62 4.93
C ASP A 170 16.71 4.23 5.14
N GLY A 171 16.83 3.30 4.18
CA GLY A 171 16.30 1.94 4.37
C GLY A 171 17.06 1.07 5.40
N TRP A 172 18.04 1.62 6.12
CA TRP A 172 18.71 0.99 7.27
C TRP A 172 18.26 1.55 8.62
N ASP A 173 17.44 2.60 8.64
CA ASP A 173 17.01 3.24 9.88
C ASP A 173 15.91 2.42 10.59
N ILE A 174 16.25 1.90 11.77
CA ILE A 174 15.31 1.14 12.59
C ILE A 174 14.39 2.02 13.45
N ASN A 175 14.68 3.33 13.55
CA ASN A 175 14.03 4.26 14.47
C ASN A 175 13.07 5.23 13.77
N ARG A 176 13.16 5.38 12.45
CA ARG A 176 12.34 6.32 11.68
C ARG A 176 11.85 5.68 10.39
N PRO A 177 10.66 6.07 9.89
CA PRO A 177 10.25 5.71 8.54
C PRO A 177 11.24 6.25 7.49
N CYS A 178 11.34 5.53 6.38
CA CYS A 178 12.16 5.89 5.22
C CYS A 178 11.76 7.25 4.65
N MET A 179 12.68 7.92 3.95
CA MET A 179 12.44 9.24 3.37
C MET A 179 11.21 9.22 2.46
N ALA A 180 10.16 9.90 2.89
CA ALA A 180 8.91 10.05 2.16
C ALA A 180 8.25 11.38 2.57
N SER A 181 7.28 11.86 1.79
CA SER A 181 6.48 13.03 2.15
C SER A 181 5.02 12.82 1.79
N ILE A 182 4.12 13.59 2.41
CA ILE A 182 2.72 13.65 2.01
C ILE A 182 2.41 15.09 1.65
N ILE A 183 1.90 15.30 0.44
CA ILE A 183 1.42 16.59 -0.03
C ILE A 183 -0.08 16.67 0.28
N VAL A 184 -0.46 17.69 1.03
CA VAL A 184 -1.84 18.08 1.22
C VAL A 184 -2.12 19.22 0.26
N TYR A 185 -2.99 19.00 -0.73
CA TYR A 185 -3.34 20.01 -1.72
C TYR A 185 -4.85 20.11 -1.87
N GLN A 186 -5.41 21.31 -1.63
CA GLN A 186 -6.87 21.55 -1.58
C GLN A 186 -7.61 20.51 -0.73
N GLY A 187 -7.02 20.14 0.40
CA GLY A 187 -7.54 19.12 1.31
C GLY A 187 -7.44 17.65 0.83
N LYS A 188 -7.00 17.39 -0.40
CA LYS A 188 -6.66 16.06 -0.92
C LYS A 188 -5.28 15.62 -0.43
N ILE A 189 -5.07 14.31 -0.33
CA ILE A 189 -3.84 13.70 0.18
C ILE A 189 -3.10 12.98 -0.94
N TYR A 190 -1.86 13.37 -1.19
CA TYR A 190 -0.96 12.71 -2.15
C TYR A 190 0.30 12.22 -1.44
N LEU A 191 0.68 10.97 -1.67
CA LEU A 191 1.94 10.43 -1.18
C LEU A 191 3.08 10.78 -2.14
N VAL A 192 4.27 11.02 -1.61
CA VAL A 192 5.53 10.99 -2.35
C VAL A 192 6.33 9.82 -1.79
N ASP A 193 6.36 8.74 -2.57
CA ASP A 193 6.82 7.39 -2.22
C ASP A 193 6.00 6.66 -1.14
N ALA A 194 6.08 5.33 -1.14
CA ALA A 194 5.44 4.45 -0.18
C ALA A 194 6.44 3.43 0.37
N GLY A 195 7.19 3.84 1.39
CA GLY A 195 8.14 2.97 2.07
C GLY A 195 7.49 1.87 2.94
N PRO A 196 8.32 1.03 3.59
CA PRO A 196 7.83 -0.06 4.44
C PRO A 196 7.00 0.47 5.61
N ASN A 197 5.98 -0.30 6.02
CA ASN A 197 5.06 0.02 7.12
C ASN A 197 4.19 1.28 6.91
N ILE A 198 3.95 1.70 5.65
CA ILE A 198 3.13 2.90 5.35
C ILE A 198 1.75 2.89 6.04
N ALA A 199 1.10 1.73 6.20
CA ALA A 199 -0.16 1.62 6.95
C ALA A 199 -0.04 2.21 8.38
N TYR A 200 1.05 1.88 9.07
CA TYR A 200 1.30 2.36 10.43
C TYR A 200 1.56 3.87 10.44
N CYS A 201 2.31 4.39 9.46
CA CYS A 201 2.52 5.82 9.29
C CYS A 201 1.21 6.57 9.04
N LEU A 202 0.35 6.07 8.14
CA LEU A 202 -0.95 6.69 7.83
C LEU A 202 -1.88 6.71 9.04
N ILE A 203 -1.97 5.59 9.78
CA ILE A 203 -2.72 5.50 11.04
C ILE A 203 -2.21 6.53 12.05
N ALA A 204 -0.89 6.62 12.23
CA ALA A 204 -0.29 7.58 13.15
C ALA A 204 -0.58 9.04 12.74
N LEU A 205 -0.74 9.33 11.45
CA LEU A 205 -1.08 10.65 10.91
C LEU A 205 -2.60 10.93 10.84
N GLY A 206 -3.45 9.99 11.27
CA GLY A 206 -4.91 10.15 11.17
C GLY A 206 -5.43 10.14 9.73
N ILE A 207 -4.76 9.43 8.83
CA ILE A 207 -5.12 9.33 7.41
C ILE A 207 -5.59 7.90 7.12
N GLY A 208 -6.84 7.75 6.69
CA GLY A 208 -7.34 6.47 6.17
C GLY A 208 -6.78 6.19 4.77
N ILE A 209 -6.63 4.89 4.42
CA ILE A 209 -6.16 4.49 3.09
C ILE A 209 -7.06 5.05 1.97
N ASN A 210 -8.37 5.07 2.20
CA ASN A 210 -9.38 5.58 1.27
C ASN A 210 -9.40 7.12 1.19
N GLU A 211 -8.59 7.83 1.98
CA GLU A 211 -8.41 9.29 1.86
C GLU A 211 -7.29 9.68 0.89
N ILE A 212 -6.52 8.71 0.39
CA ILE A 212 -5.40 8.94 -0.51
C ILE A 212 -5.92 9.13 -1.93
N GLU A 213 -5.68 10.31 -2.49
CA GLU A 213 -6.04 10.64 -3.88
C GLU A 213 -5.03 10.05 -4.87
N GLY A 214 -3.73 10.09 -4.52
CA GLY A 214 -2.69 9.64 -5.41
C GLY A 214 -1.34 9.40 -4.75
N ILE A 215 -0.44 8.78 -5.50
CA ILE A 215 0.98 8.59 -5.16
C ILE A 215 1.85 9.08 -6.31
N PHE A 216 2.82 9.93 -5.98
CA PHE A 216 3.97 10.24 -6.82
C PHE A 216 5.11 9.31 -6.45
N HIS A 217 5.66 8.59 -7.43
CA HIS A 217 6.72 7.60 -7.18
C HIS A 217 8.03 8.05 -7.81
N THR A 218 9.10 8.06 -7.03
CA THR A 218 10.40 8.54 -7.47
C THR A 218 11.24 7.45 -8.12
N HIS A 219 11.25 6.23 -7.54
CA HIS A 219 12.03 5.07 -8.01
C HIS A 219 11.64 3.77 -7.28
N CYS A 220 12.30 2.65 -7.58
CA CYS A 220 11.82 1.31 -7.21
C CYS A 220 12.49 0.61 -6.01
N HIS A 221 13.42 1.22 -5.26
CA HIS A 221 14.02 0.57 -4.08
C HIS A 221 12.99 0.34 -2.95
N ASP A 222 13.12 -0.74 -2.17
CA ASP A 222 12.11 -1.12 -1.17
C ASP A 222 11.80 -0.04 -0.13
N ASP A 223 12.76 0.83 0.21
CA ASP A 223 12.55 1.96 1.11
C ASP A 223 11.59 3.04 0.56
N HIS A 224 11.31 3.02 -0.75
CA HIS A 224 10.35 3.88 -1.44
C HIS A 224 9.15 3.10 -2.03
N PHE A 225 9.31 1.79 -2.21
CA PHE A 225 8.39 0.92 -2.95
C PHE A 225 7.56 -0.03 -2.06
N ALA A 226 8.11 -0.53 -0.95
CA ALA A 226 7.58 -1.71 -0.25
C ALA A 226 6.16 -1.53 0.33
N GLY A 227 5.72 -0.29 0.51
CA GLY A 227 4.39 0.08 0.98
C GLY A 227 3.30 0.02 -0.08
N LEU A 228 3.63 -0.04 -1.37
CA LEU A 228 2.66 0.00 -2.49
C LEU A 228 1.48 -0.99 -2.37
N PRO A 229 1.65 -2.25 -1.94
CA PRO A 229 0.52 -3.18 -1.76
C PRO A 229 -0.47 -2.74 -0.68
N THR A 230 -0.01 -1.95 0.30
CA THR A 230 -0.92 -1.37 1.30
C THR A 230 -1.93 -0.45 0.62
N LEU A 231 -1.52 0.25 -0.44
CA LEU A 231 -2.39 1.14 -1.21
C LEU A 231 -3.41 0.35 -2.04
N VAL A 232 -3.09 -0.87 -2.46
CA VAL A 232 -4.03 -1.79 -3.12
C VAL A 232 -5.18 -2.21 -2.18
N LEU A 233 -5.02 -2.03 -0.87
CA LEU A 233 -6.11 -2.25 0.10
C LEU A 233 -7.12 -1.09 0.15
N SER A 234 -7.03 -0.13 -0.78
CA SER A 234 -8.07 0.86 -1.02
C SER A 234 -9.31 0.26 -1.69
N ASP A 235 -10.45 0.89 -1.48
CA ASP A 235 -11.71 0.54 -2.16
C ASP A 235 -11.88 1.18 -3.53
N HIS A 236 -10.95 2.05 -3.92
CA HIS A 236 -10.87 2.67 -5.23
C HIS A 236 -9.43 2.63 -5.74
N ARG A 237 -9.26 2.72 -7.06
CA ARG A 237 -7.94 2.80 -7.69
C ARG A 237 -7.31 4.15 -7.35
N ILE A 238 -6.23 4.11 -6.58
CA ILE A 238 -5.44 5.30 -6.24
C ILE A 238 -4.69 5.75 -7.50
N LYS A 239 -4.63 7.07 -7.74
CA LYS A 239 -3.89 7.63 -8.88
C LYS A 239 -2.39 7.39 -8.71
N TYR A 240 -1.74 6.80 -9.69
CA TYR A 240 -0.31 6.52 -9.67
C TYR A 240 0.39 7.41 -10.69
N PHE A 241 1.25 8.31 -10.20
CA PHE A 241 1.99 9.28 -10.98
C PHE A 241 3.48 8.96 -10.98
N ALA A 242 4.05 8.71 -12.16
CA ALA A 242 5.49 8.54 -12.35
C ALA A 242 5.86 8.82 -13.81
N THR A 243 7.14 9.02 -14.10
CA THR A 243 7.58 8.96 -15.51
C THR A 243 7.47 7.51 -16.03
N PRO A 244 7.25 7.31 -17.34
CA PRO A 244 7.10 5.99 -17.93
C PRO A 244 8.21 4.98 -17.58
N PHE A 245 9.47 5.42 -17.51
CA PHE A 245 10.61 4.56 -17.17
C PHE A 245 10.70 4.20 -15.69
N VAL A 246 10.34 5.12 -14.78
CA VAL A 246 10.20 4.80 -13.35
C VAL A 246 9.04 3.81 -13.16
N ARG A 247 7.90 4.07 -13.80
CA ARG A 247 6.74 3.15 -13.75
C ARG A 247 7.10 1.77 -14.24
N ALA A 248 7.73 1.64 -15.41
CA ALA A 248 8.13 0.35 -15.98
C ALA A 248 9.08 -0.41 -15.04
N SER A 249 10.04 0.29 -14.43
CA SER A 249 10.98 -0.29 -13.47
C SER A 249 10.27 -0.83 -12.22
N VAL A 250 9.36 -0.04 -11.65
CA VAL A 250 8.52 -0.43 -10.51
C VAL A 250 7.62 -1.62 -10.86
N PHE A 251 6.91 -1.56 -11.99
CA PHE A 251 5.95 -2.59 -12.42
C PHE A 251 6.65 -3.94 -12.63
N LYS A 252 7.80 -3.95 -13.32
CA LYS A 252 8.63 -5.17 -13.46
C LYS A 252 9.06 -5.75 -12.11
N LYS A 253 9.47 -4.89 -11.17
CA LYS A 253 9.88 -5.32 -9.83
C LYS A 253 8.72 -5.94 -9.05
N ILE A 254 7.54 -5.32 -9.04
CA ILE A 254 6.38 -5.85 -8.32
C ILE A 254 5.77 -7.09 -9.00
N SER A 255 5.76 -7.14 -10.33
CA SER A 255 5.38 -8.33 -11.12
C SER A 255 6.23 -9.53 -10.73
N ALA A 256 7.55 -9.34 -10.64
CA ALA A 256 8.47 -10.38 -10.20
C ALA A 256 8.13 -10.84 -8.77
N LEU A 257 7.92 -9.89 -7.85
CA LEU A 257 7.60 -10.19 -6.45
C LEU A 257 6.29 -10.95 -6.29
N LEU A 258 5.24 -10.58 -7.03
CA LEU A 258 3.90 -11.19 -6.96
C LEU A 258 3.73 -12.42 -7.85
N SER A 259 4.66 -12.63 -8.79
CA SER A 259 4.51 -13.59 -9.88
C SER A 259 3.21 -13.35 -10.68
N LEU A 260 2.91 -12.07 -10.95
CA LEU A 260 1.79 -11.60 -11.76
C LEU A 260 2.29 -10.92 -13.03
N PRO A 261 1.49 -10.90 -14.10
CA PRO A 261 1.75 -10.07 -15.27
C PRO A 261 1.83 -8.57 -14.94
N GLU A 262 2.50 -7.78 -15.77
CA GLU A 262 2.65 -6.32 -15.58
C GLU A 262 1.32 -5.59 -15.84
N GLU A 263 0.49 -6.12 -16.72
CA GLU A 263 -0.82 -5.56 -17.09
C GLU A 263 -1.82 -5.55 -15.91
N ASP A 264 -1.69 -6.49 -14.96
CA ASP A 264 -2.58 -6.56 -13.79
C ASP A 264 -2.45 -5.33 -12.88
N PHE A 265 -1.35 -4.58 -12.96
CA PHE A 265 -1.15 -3.40 -12.10
C PHE A 265 -2.02 -2.21 -12.50
N PHE A 266 -2.40 -2.12 -13.77
CA PHE A 266 -3.37 -1.12 -14.25
C PHE A 266 -4.79 -1.37 -13.72
N GLU A 267 -5.03 -2.56 -13.17
CA GLU A 267 -6.30 -2.91 -12.52
C GLU A 267 -6.34 -2.50 -11.05
N PHE A 268 -5.18 -2.29 -10.42
CA PHE A 268 -5.07 -1.88 -9.02
C PHE A 268 -4.89 -0.37 -8.85
N PHE A 269 -4.34 0.32 -9.86
CA PHE A 269 -4.03 1.75 -9.83
C PHE A 269 -4.59 2.47 -11.06
N ASP A 270 -4.96 3.73 -10.88
CA ASP A 270 -5.28 4.63 -11.99
C ASP A 270 -3.99 5.30 -12.45
N VAL A 271 -3.36 4.78 -13.51
CA VAL A 271 -2.00 5.15 -13.90
C VAL A 271 -1.98 6.41 -14.76
N HIS A 272 -1.21 7.40 -14.34
CA HIS A 272 -0.99 8.68 -15.04
C HIS A 272 0.51 8.90 -15.26
N ASP A 273 0.95 8.79 -16.51
CA ASP A 273 2.34 9.04 -16.86
C ASP A 273 2.67 10.54 -16.82
N LEU A 274 3.81 10.88 -16.21
CA LEU A 274 4.35 12.23 -16.16
C LEU A 274 5.40 12.43 -17.26
N GLU A 275 5.37 13.58 -17.91
CA GLU A 275 6.40 14.00 -18.86
C GLU A 275 7.64 14.52 -18.12
N GLU A 276 8.80 13.93 -18.39
CA GLU A 276 10.09 14.31 -17.80
C GLU A 276 10.50 15.72 -18.25
N GLY A 277 11.05 16.52 -17.34
CA GLY A 277 11.54 17.86 -17.66
C GLY A 277 10.44 18.90 -17.93
N MET A 278 9.15 18.53 -17.83
CA MET A 278 8.00 19.41 -18.03
C MET A 278 7.11 19.52 -16.78
N TRP A 279 6.36 20.62 -16.67
CA TRP A 279 5.35 20.78 -15.62
C TRP A 279 4.07 20.09 -16.07
N ASN A 280 3.63 19.10 -15.29
CA ASN A 280 2.43 18.31 -15.48
C ASN A 280 1.37 18.85 -14.52
N ASP A 281 0.22 19.30 -15.03
CA ASP A 281 -0.86 19.85 -14.21
C ASP A 281 -1.80 18.76 -13.71
N ILE A 282 -1.99 18.69 -12.39
CA ILE A 282 -2.84 17.73 -11.69
C ILE A 282 -3.85 18.53 -10.87
N ASP A 283 -4.95 18.91 -11.51
CA ASP A 283 -6.03 19.70 -10.91
C ASP A 283 -5.53 21.00 -10.22
N GLY A 284 -4.52 21.67 -10.79
CA GLY A 284 -3.91 22.89 -10.28
C GLY A 284 -2.66 22.70 -9.42
N LEU A 285 -2.31 21.45 -9.07
CA LEU A 285 -0.98 21.11 -8.54
C LEU A 285 -0.08 20.71 -9.70
N GLU A 286 0.92 21.54 -10.01
CA GLU A 286 1.88 21.21 -11.06
C GLU A 286 3.05 20.41 -10.49
N VAL A 287 3.44 19.32 -11.16
CA VAL A 287 4.63 18.52 -10.83
C VAL A 287 5.60 18.44 -12.00
N LYS A 288 6.90 18.58 -11.71
CA LYS A 288 7.98 18.45 -12.68
C LYS A 288 8.95 17.36 -12.24
N PRO A 289 8.87 16.16 -12.84
CA PRO A 289 9.90 15.15 -12.66
C PRO A 289 11.17 15.53 -13.41
N ARG A 290 12.33 15.25 -12.80
CA ARG A 290 13.65 15.39 -13.44
C ARG A 290 14.48 14.15 -13.20
N LEU A 291 15.11 13.63 -14.24
CA LEU A 291 16.02 12.51 -14.13
C LEU A 291 17.09 12.75 -13.05
N SER A 292 17.23 11.79 -12.14
CA SER A 292 18.31 11.73 -11.15
C SER A 292 19.18 10.51 -11.44
N PRO A 293 20.51 10.64 -11.63
CA PRO A 293 21.39 9.51 -11.82
C PRO A 293 21.44 8.62 -10.56
N HIS A 294 20.98 7.38 -10.72
CA HIS A 294 20.96 6.35 -9.66
C HIS A 294 21.06 4.95 -10.31
N PRO A 295 21.37 3.85 -9.57
CA PRO A 295 21.44 2.50 -10.15
C PRO A 295 20.14 2.00 -10.78
N VAL A 296 19.01 2.54 -10.33
CA VAL A 296 17.66 2.27 -10.88
C VAL A 296 17.06 3.56 -11.45
N GLU A 297 16.05 3.42 -12.31
CA GLU A 297 15.29 4.53 -12.87
C GLU A 297 14.76 5.44 -11.76
N THR A 298 15.24 6.68 -11.72
CA THR A 298 14.97 7.61 -10.62
C THR A 298 14.67 9.01 -11.12
N THR A 299 13.64 9.63 -10.53
CA THR A 299 13.33 11.04 -10.76
C THR A 299 13.20 11.80 -9.44
N THR A 300 13.75 13.01 -9.41
CA THR A 300 13.40 14.00 -8.39
C THR A 300 12.10 14.69 -8.80
N LEU A 301 11.34 15.18 -7.82
CA LEU A 301 10.04 15.79 -8.07
C LEU A 301 10.00 17.21 -7.52
N SER A 302 9.68 18.17 -8.40
CA SER A 302 9.39 19.54 -7.99
C SER A 302 7.89 19.81 -8.14
N PHE A 303 7.28 20.42 -7.14
CA PHE A 303 5.85 20.75 -7.10
C PHE A 303 5.68 22.25 -7.03
N ARG A 304 4.63 22.78 -7.66
CA ARG A 304 4.24 24.17 -7.48
C ARG A 304 2.74 24.39 -7.66
N THR A 305 2.29 25.51 -7.13
CA THR A 305 0.95 26.04 -7.42
C THR A 305 1.00 27.57 -7.38
N PHE A 306 0.17 28.23 -8.19
CA PHE A 306 0.11 29.69 -8.26
C PHE A 306 -0.90 30.23 -7.24
N TRP A 307 -0.44 31.10 -6.34
CA TRP A 307 -1.30 31.73 -5.33
C TRP A 307 -0.81 33.12 -4.97
N GLY A 308 -1.73 34.08 -4.81
CA GLY A 308 -1.39 35.44 -4.37
C GLY A 308 -0.38 36.17 -5.25
N GLY A 309 -0.33 35.86 -6.56
CA GLY A 309 0.57 36.52 -7.52
C GLY A 309 1.96 35.88 -7.66
N ARG A 310 2.24 34.75 -7.00
CA ARG A 310 3.52 34.01 -7.14
C ARG A 310 3.31 32.50 -7.13
N HIS A 311 4.33 31.75 -7.52
CA HIS A 311 4.36 30.30 -7.27
C HIS A 311 4.88 30.01 -5.87
N TYR A 312 4.24 29.04 -5.20
CA TYR A 312 4.76 28.38 -4.01
C TYR A 312 5.32 27.03 -4.47
N THR A 313 6.51 26.68 -3.98
CA THR A 313 7.32 25.59 -4.56
C THR A 313 7.85 24.62 -3.50
N TYR A 314 7.81 23.33 -3.82
CA TYR A 314 8.39 22.26 -3.01
C TYR A 314 9.25 21.34 -3.88
N ALA A 315 10.50 21.08 -3.51
CA ALA A 315 11.35 20.11 -4.17
C ALA A 315 11.64 18.90 -3.27
N HIS A 316 11.34 17.70 -3.78
CA HIS A 316 11.62 16.42 -3.16
C HIS A 316 12.77 15.74 -3.92
N LEU A 317 13.99 15.86 -3.38
CA LEU A 317 15.23 15.37 -3.97
C LEU A 317 15.67 14.08 -3.24
N THR A 318 14.96 12.99 -3.49
CA THR A 318 15.34 11.66 -2.97
C THR A 318 16.33 10.97 -3.87
N ASP A 319 17.21 10.15 -3.29
CA ASP A 319 18.19 9.33 -4.02
C ASP A 319 18.95 10.13 -5.09
N ILE A 320 19.37 11.33 -4.70
CA ILE A 320 20.28 12.15 -5.51
C ILE A 320 21.70 11.69 -5.24
N ILE A 321 22.56 11.79 -6.25
CA ILE A 321 23.99 11.52 -6.09
C ILE A 321 24.77 12.82 -5.84
N GLY A 322 25.81 12.75 -5.01
CA GLY A 322 26.63 13.92 -4.70
C GLY A 322 27.22 14.63 -5.94
N CYS A 323 27.18 15.96 -5.95
CA CYS A 323 27.53 16.78 -7.10
C CYS A 323 28.97 16.58 -7.58
N ASP A 324 29.90 16.37 -6.65
CA ASP A 324 31.30 16.07 -6.99
C ASP A 324 31.45 14.75 -7.77
N CYS A 325 30.63 13.75 -7.47
CA CYS A 325 30.63 12.48 -8.19
C CYS A 325 30.17 12.66 -9.64
N LEU A 326 29.10 13.45 -9.83
CA LEU A 326 28.59 13.80 -11.17
C LEU A 326 29.64 14.57 -11.99
N ARG A 327 30.22 15.62 -11.42
CA ARG A 327 31.25 16.42 -12.10
C ARG A 327 32.50 15.60 -12.44
N ALA A 328 32.92 14.70 -11.55
CA ALA A 328 34.06 13.81 -11.78
C ALA A 328 33.81 12.80 -12.92
N LYS A 329 32.56 12.34 -13.08
CA LYS A 329 32.15 11.45 -14.18
C LYS A 329 32.16 12.18 -15.52
N GLU A 330 31.67 13.42 -15.57
CA GLU A 330 31.69 14.24 -16.79
C GLU A 330 33.11 14.50 -17.29
N GLY A 331 34.02 14.89 -16.38
CA GLY A 331 35.41 15.20 -16.75
C GLY A 331 36.23 14.00 -17.26
N LYS A 332 35.81 12.76 -16.97
CA LYS A 332 36.51 11.53 -17.37
C LYS A 332 35.88 10.82 -18.57
N SER A 333 34.61 11.08 -18.84
CA SER A 333 33.83 10.31 -19.80
C SER A 333 33.60 11.08 -21.10
N LYS A 334 33.95 10.47 -22.24
CA LYS A 334 33.55 10.98 -23.58
C LYS A 334 32.11 10.62 -23.95
N ILE A 335 31.39 9.96 -23.03
CA ILE A 335 30.10 9.32 -23.28
C ILE A 335 28.93 10.31 -23.09
N PHE A 336 29.11 11.32 -22.23
CA PHE A 336 28.07 12.31 -21.97
C PHE A 336 28.27 13.58 -22.80
N PRO A 337 27.20 14.16 -23.39
CA PRO A 337 27.26 15.47 -24.00
C PRO A 337 27.76 16.51 -23.00
N ALA A 338 28.55 17.48 -23.47
CA ALA A 338 29.09 18.52 -22.61
C ALA A 338 27.97 19.31 -21.91
N GLY A 339 28.07 19.46 -20.59
CA GLY A 339 27.11 20.15 -19.74
C GLY A 339 25.88 19.31 -19.37
N TYR A 340 25.80 18.04 -19.78
CA TYR A 340 24.65 17.19 -19.46
C TYR A 340 24.53 16.94 -17.95
N LEU A 341 25.62 16.53 -17.29
CA LEU A 341 25.59 16.29 -15.84
C LEU A 341 25.53 17.60 -15.06
N GLN A 342 26.10 18.67 -15.58
CA GLN A 342 25.93 20.00 -14.98
C GLN A 342 24.47 20.46 -14.98
N LYS A 343 23.67 20.18 -16.02
CA LYS A 343 22.23 20.49 -16.01
C LYS A 343 21.46 19.77 -14.91
N ILE A 344 21.86 18.55 -14.57
CA ILE A 344 21.27 17.78 -13.46
C ILE A 344 21.59 18.46 -12.13
N VAL A 345 22.87 18.84 -11.92
CA VAL A 345 23.32 19.59 -10.74
C VAL A 345 22.59 20.93 -10.62
N ASP A 346 22.47 21.69 -11.70
CA ASP A 346 21.72 22.96 -11.72
C ASP A 346 20.25 22.72 -11.33
N GLY A 347 19.69 21.58 -11.73
CA GLY A 347 18.34 21.16 -11.35
C GLY A 347 18.19 20.87 -9.86
N TYR A 348 19.19 20.26 -9.22
CA TYR A 348 19.19 20.05 -7.77
C TYR A 348 19.25 21.37 -7.00
N LEU A 349 20.01 22.35 -7.50
CA LEU A 349 20.28 23.63 -6.84
C LEU A 349 19.26 24.73 -7.16
N GLU A 350 18.18 24.41 -7.88
CA GLU A 350 17.11 25.38 -8.15
C GLU A 350 16.47 25.86 -6.83
N PRO A 351 16.44 27.18 -6.55
CA PRO A 351 15.87 27.70 -5.31
C PRO A 351 14.36 27.50 -5.24
N VAL A 352 13.87 27.03 -4.09
CA VAL A 352 12.43 26.78 -3.83
C VAL A 352 12.02 27.26 -2.44
N ASP A 353 10.72 27.30 -2.14
CA ASP A 353 10.24 27.66 -0.81
C ASP A 353 10.55 26.56 0.22
N LEU A 354 10.42 25.29 -0.16
CA LEU A 354 10.78 24.15 0.67
C LEU A 354 11.55 23.12 -0.16
N LYS A 355 12.70 22.69 0.34
CA LYS A 355 13.51 21.64 -0.28
C LYS A 355 13.76 20.51 0.71
N LYS A 356 13.56 19.27 0.30
CA LYS A 356 13.93 18.08 1.07
C LYS A 356 14.98 17.30 0.29
N ILE A 357 16.12 17.02 0.92
CA ILE A 357 17.29 16.46 0.25
C ILE A 357 17.79 15.18 0.92
N ASP A 358 18.23 14.25 0.08
CA ASP A 358 19.00 13.07 0.49
C ASP A 358 20.44 13.44 0.87
N ILE A 359 20.86 12.98 2.05
CA ILE A 359 22.22 13.12 2.58
C ILE A 359 22.82 11.80 3.07
N GLY A 360 22.47 10.66 2.47
CA GLY A 360 22.93 9.31 2.85
C GLY A 360 24.45 9.14 2.89
N THR A 361 25.21 10.00 2.18
CA THR A 361 26.68 10.12 2.18
C THR A 361 27.48 8.90 1.73
N ASP A 362 26.86 7.88 1.16
CA ASP A 362 27.58 6.73 0.60
C ASP A 362 28.00 6.95 -0.88
N MET A 363 28.27 5.86 -1.61
CA MET A 363 28.76 5.95 -2.99
C MET A 363 27.68 6.34 -4.02
N VAL A 364 26.40 6.24 -3.66
CA VAL A 364 25.26 6.45 -4.57
C VAL A 364 24.33 7.57 -4.11
N HIS A 365 24.46 8.03 -2.86
CA HIS A 365 23.62 9.10 -2.28
C HIS A 365 24.29 10.48 -2.19
N GLY A 366 23.48 11.46 -1.79
CA GLY A 366 23.80 12.88 -1.76
C GLY A 366 24.60 13.31 -0.53
N ARG A 367 24.97 14.59 -0.50
CA ARG A 367 25.71 15.22 0.62
C ARG A 367 25.13 16.59 0.93
N ALA A 368 25.00 16.90 2.22
CA ALA A 368 24.53 18.20 2.67
C ALA A 368 25.35 19.36 2.09
N ASN A 369 26.68 19.23 2.01
CA ASN A 369 27.59 20.28 1.54
C ASN A 369 27.37 20.69 0.09
N ASP A 370 26.72 19.85 -0.73
CA ASP A 370 26.36 20.24 -2.09
C ASP A 370 25.37 21.43 -2.09
N PHE A 371 24.71 21.70 -0.96
CA PHE A 371 23.68 22.72 -0.76
C PHE A 371 24.10 23.85 0.19
N GLU A 372 25.38 24.00 0.51
CA GLU A 372 25.87 25.05 1.43
C GLU A 372 25.51 26.47 0.96
N ASP A 373 25.55 26.71 -0.35
CA ASP A 373 25.20 27.99 -0.99
C ASP A 373 23.76 28.01 -1.55
N ASP A 374 22.93 27.01 -1.24
CA ASP A 374 21.56 26.92 -1.76
C ASP A 374 20.68 28.04 -1.19
N ARG A 375 19.86 28.64 -2.05
CA ARG A 375 19.04 29.83 -1.72
C ARG A 375 17.59 29.51 -1.41
N SER A 376 17.24 28.25 -1.22
CA SER A 376 15.90 27.84 -0.83
C SER A 376 15.54 28.39 0.56
N ASN A 377 14.28 28.75 0.79
CA ASN A 377 13.89 29.38 2.06
C ASN A 377 14.04 28.41 3.24
N ARG A 378 13.79 27.12 3.02
CA ARG A 378 13.95 26.05 4.02
C ARG A 378 14.45 24.77 3.37
N ILE A 379 15.47 24.16 3.97
CA ILE A 379 16.04 22.87 3.56
C ILE A 379 15.83 21.85 4.69
N ILE A 380 15.29 20.69 4.33
CA ILE A 380 15.12 19.53 5.20
C ILE A 380 16.12 18.44 4.80
N LEU A 381 16.90 17.99 5.77
CA LEU A 381 17.88 16.93 5.58
C LEU A 381 17.26 15.58 5.95
N GLY A 382 17.26 14.65 4.99
CA GLY A 382 16.69 13.31 5.14
C GLY A 382 17.59 12.22 4.56
N HIS A 383 17.02 11.02 4.46
CA HIS A 383 17.68 9.82 3.92
C HIS A 383 18.98 9.45 4.64
N THR A 384 18.92 9.37 5.97
CA THR A 384 20.08 8.95 6.76
C THR A 384 19.62 8.25 8.03
N ALA A 385 20.26 7.14 8.40
CA ALA A 385 20.05 6.46 9.68
C ALA A 385 20.83 7.05 10.86
N VAL A 386 21.78 7.96 10.61
CA VAL A 386 22.66 8.50 11.66
C VAL A 386 22.28 9.92 12.06
N PRO A 387 22.61 10.34 13.30
CA PRO A 387 22.42 11.73 13.71
C PRO A 387 23.20 12.70 12.83
N LEU A 388 22.60 13.86 12.56
CA LEU A 388 23.24 14.94 11.81
C LEU A 388 24.48 15.46 12.55
N LYS A 389 25.55 15.68 11.78
CA LYS A 389 26.76 16.39 12.24
C LYS A 389 26.49 17.89 12.31
N ASP A 390 27.28 18.60 13.10
CA ASP A 390 27.04 20.03 13.36
C ASP A 390 27.09 20.89 12.09
N TYR A 391 28.06 20.67 11.19
CA TYR A 391 28.10 21.38 9.91
C TYR A 391 26.86 21.10 9.03
N GLN A 392 26.26 19.90 9.11
CA GLN A 392 25.05 19.59 8.35
C GLN A 392 23.87 20.41 8.88
N LYS A 393 23.80 20.60 10.21
CA LYS A 393 22.75 21.40 10.86
C LYS A 393 22.83 22.89 10.51
N GLU A 394 24.00 23.39 10.10
CA GLU A 394 24.15 24.76 9.59
C GLU A 394 23.52 24.94 8.20
N ILE A 395 23.43 23.86 7.41
CA ILE A 395 22.88 23.87 6.04
C ILE A 395 21.36 23.65 6.04
N GLY A 396 20.86 22.75 6.87
CA GLY A 396 19.45 22.38 6.86
C GLY A 396 18.93 21.81 8.17
N SER A 397 17.61 21.75 8.27
CA SER A 397 16.89 21.28 9.46
C SER A 397 16.54 19.80 9.37
N SER A 398 16.39 19.14 10.51
CA SER A 398 15.66 17.87 10.60
C SER A 398 14.14 18.13 10.70
N ALA A 399 13.33 17.21 10.19
CA ALA A 399 11.88 17.22 10.35
C ALA A 399 11.40 16.00 11.13
N PRO A 400 10.81 16.17 12.34
CA PRO A 400 10.16 15.08 13.04
C PRO A 400 9.00 14.49 12.24
N PHE A 401 8.66 13.23 12.50
CA PHE A 401 7.49 12.59 11.94
C PHE A 401 6.21 13.42 12.19
N GLY A 402 5.39 13.59 11.16
CA GLY A 402 4.12 14.32 11.26
C GLY A 402 4.25 15.84 11.34
N MET A 403 5.47 16.39 11.30
CA MET A 403 5.65 17.84 11.14
C MET A 403 5.11 18.27 9.77
N ILE A 404 4.40 19.40 9.74
CA ILE A 404 3.89 19.99 8.50
C ILE A 404 4.54 21.34 8.22
N ASP A 405 4.98 21.52 6.97
CA ASP A 405 5.31 22.80 6.39
C ASP A 405 4.11 23.30 5.58
N VAL A 406 3.43 24.34 6.07
CA VAL A 406 2.28 24.94 5.38
C VAL A 406 2.76 26.05 4.46
N LEU A 407 2.73 25.81 3.16
CA LEU A 407 3.10 26.80 2.14
C LEU A 407 1.93 27.74 1.85
N ILE A 408 0.71 27.21 1.78
CA ILE A 408 -0.53 27.96 1.65
C ILE A 408 -1.54 27.39 2.64
N LYS A 409 -1.98 28.22 3.57
CA LYS A 409 -2.96 27.86 4.59
C LYS A 409 -4.35 27.72 3.95
N SER A 410 -5.14 26.75 4.40
CA SER A 410 -6.56 26.71 4.05
C SER A 410 -7.39 27.62 4.98
N ASP A 411 -8.28 28.41 4.38
CA ASP A 411 -9.34 29.13 5.10
C ASP A 411 -10.71 28.43 4.95
N SER A 412 -10.80 27.29 4.25
CA SER A 412 -12.05 26.56 4.02
C SER A 412 -12.41 25.57 5.13
N GLU A 413 -13.71 25.34 5.34
CA GLU A 413 -14.24 24.32 6.27
C GLU A 413 -14.27 22.93 5.61
N THR A 414 -13.10 22.38 5.29
CA THR A 414 -12.95 21.12 4.55
C THR A 414 -13.74 19.93 5.14
N LEU A 415 -13.96 19.91 6.46
CA LEU A 415 -14.72 18.84 7.12
C LEU A 415 -16.22 18.92 6.81
N VAL A 416 -16.78 20.13 6.67
CA VAL A 416 -18.20 20.33 6.32
C VAL A 416 -18.45 19.92 4.88
N GLU A 417 -17.53 20.25 3.98
CA GLU A 417 -17.56 19.78 2.58
C GLU A 417 -17.55 18.26 2.50
N LYS A 418 -16.67 17.59 3.26
CA LYS A 418 -16.67 16.11 3.37
C LYS A 418 -17.98 15.57 3.93
N ALA A 419 -18.52 16.19 4.97
CA ALA A 419 -19.79 15.77 5.57
C ALA A 419 -20.94 15.84 4.55
N TYR A 420 -20.98 16.90 3.73
CA TYR A 420 -21.95 17.03 2.65
C TYR A 420 -21.82 15.91 1.62
N LEU A 421 -20.61 15.68 1.11
CA LEU A 421 -20.34 14.63 0.12
C LEU A 421 -20.81 13.26 0.62
N TYR A 422 -20.44 12.89 1.85
CA TYR A 422 -20.83 11.60 2.42
C TYR A 422 -22.34 11.49 2.66
N LEU A 423 -22.99 12.54 3.19
CA LEU A 423 -24.44 12.51 3.38
C LEU A 423 -25.20 12.42 2.05
N SER A 424 -24.74 13.13 1.01
CA SER A 424 -25.37 13.06 -0.32
C SER A 424 -25.23 11.67 -0.96
N ASP A 425 -24.10 10.99 -0.72
CA ASP A 425 -23.89 9.62 -1.19
C ASP A 425 -24.78 8.62 -0.44
N TYR A 426 -24.94 8.78 0.88
CA TYR A 426 -25.79 7.90 1.70
C TYR A 426 -27.29 8.09 1.45
N LEU A 427 -27.71 9.32 1.23
CA LEU A 427 -29.11 9.73 1.12
C LEU A 427 -29.38 10.20 -0.30
N ALA A 428 -29.03 9.36 -1.27
CA ALA A 428 -29.14 9.65 -2.69
C ALA A 428 -30.58 10.05 -3.07
N GLY A 429 -30.71 11.14 -3.84
CA GLY A 429 -31.99 11.69 -4.27
C GLY A 429 -32.64 12.68 -3.30
N ILE A 430 -32.00 12.98 -2.16
CA ILE A 430 -32.43 14.03 -1.24
C ILE A 430 -31.87 15.38 -1.67
N GLU A 431 -32.72 16.41 -1.61
CA GLU A 431 -32.37 17.77 -2.00
C GLU A 431 -31.38 18.42 -1.02
N GLU A 432 -30.49 19.27 -1.54
CA GLU A 432 -29.42 19.91 -0.77
C GLU A 432 -29.95 20.66 0.49
N HIS A 433 -31.09 21.34 0.36
CA HIS A 433 -31.68 22.12 1.45
C HIS A 433 -32.12 21.25 2.64
N ASP A 434 -32.49 20.00 2.40
CA ASP A 434 -32.83 19.04 3.45
C ASP A 434 -31.57 18.47 4.10
N LEU A 435 -30.54 18.15 3.31
CA LEU A 435 -29.25 17.70 3.84
C LEU A 435 -28.61 18.75 4.78
N LYS A 436 -28.82 20.05 4.51
CA LYS A 436 -28.36 21.14 5.40
C LYS A 436 -28.89 21.00 6.84
N GLN A 437 -30.06 20.40 7.04
CA GLN A 437 -30.58 20.14 8.39
C GLN A 437 -29.68 19.16 9.16
N LEU A 438 -29.12 18.17 8.48
CA LEU A 438 -28.18 17.21 9.06
C LEU A 438 -26.76 17.79 9.19
N LEU A 439 -26.32 18.62 8.24
CA LEU A 439 -25.00 19.26 8.28
C LEU A 439 -24.84 20.25 9.44
N ASN A 440 -25.94 20.81 9.94
CA ASN A 440 -25.93 21.74 11.06
C ASN A 440 -25.67 21.04 12.43
N ASN A 441 -25.37 19.75 12.43
CA ASN A 441 -24.94 19.03 13.63
C ASN A 441 -23.47 19.29 13.98
N GLN A 442 -23.09 19.01 15.22
CA GLN A 442 -21.73 19.24 15.70
C GLN A 442 -20.73 18.26 15.09
N ILE A 443 -19.61 18.77 14.61
CA ILE A 443 -18.40 17.97 14.34
C ILE A 443 -17.64 17.80 15.67
N VAL A 444 -17.35 16.56 16.03
CA VAL A 444 -16.66 16.19 17.28
C VAL A 444 -15.34 15.50 16.98
N ASP A 445 -14.38 15.69 17.87
CA ASP A 445 -13.05 15.12 17.77
C ASP A 445 -12.87 13.98 18.77
N PHE A 446 -12.21 12.91 18.33
CA PHE A 446 -11.86 11.77 19.16
C PHE A 446 -10.35 11.52 19.13
N ASN A 447 -9.75 11.43 20.32
CA ASN A 447 -8.37 11.01 20.47
C ASN A 447 -8.20 9.52 20.10
N PRO A 448 -7.02 9.08 19.64
CA PRO A 448 -6.71 7.67 19.45
C PRO A 448 -7.03 6.82 20.69
N GLY A 449 -7.62 5.64 20.49
CA GLY A 449 -7.97 4.69 21.53
C GLY A 449 -9.29 4.97 22.28
N THR A 450 -10.05 6.00 21.88
CA THR A 450 -11.32 6.39 22.50
C THR A 450 -12.47 5.51 21.99
N ILE A 451 -13.32 5.03 22.90
CA ILE A 451 -14.54 4.30 22.52
C ILE A 451 -15.62 5.31 22.08
N ILE A 452 -16.09 5.19 20.84
CA ILE A 452 -17.20 5.99 20.29
C ILE A 452 -18.54 5.38 20.72
N LEU A 453 -18.67 4.06 20.58
CA LEU A 453 -19.88 3.31 20.89
C LEU A 453 -19.49 1.97 21.50
N ARG A 454 -20.00 1.66 22.70
CA ARG A 454 -19.70 0.39 23.38
C ARG A 454 -20.76 -0.66 23.03
N ARG A 455 -20.33 -1.92 22.92
CA ARG A 455 -21.24 -3.06 22.78
C ARG A 455 -22.28 -3.10 23.91
N ASP A 456 -23.49 -3.54 23.58
CA ASP A 456 -24.65 -3.68 24.47
C ASP A 456 -25.11 -2.36 25.14
N SER A 457 -24.63 -1.22 24.62
CA SER A 457 -25.03 0.12 25.08
C SER A 457 -26.05 0.76 24.14
N SER A 458 -26.95 1.57 24.69
CA SER A 458 -27.96 2.28 23.92
C SER A 458 -27.35 3.31 22.96
N ILE A 459 -27.75 3.26 21.70
CA ILE A 459 -27.33 4.18 20.64
C ILE A 459 -28.20 5.44 20.73
N THR A 460 -27.57 6.57 21.07
CA THR A 460 -28.22 7.89 21.16
C THR A 460 -27.80 8.84 20.05
N TYR A 461 -26.62 8.59 19.46
CA TYR A 461 -26.06 9.34 18.34
C TYR A 461 -25.50 8.40 17.29
N LEU A 462 -25.61 8.83 16.04
CA LEU A 462 -24.85 8.33 14.91
C LEU A 462 -23.59 9.18 14.73
N TYR A 463 -22.52 8.57 14.24
CA TYR A 463 -21.26 9.27 13.98
C TYR A 463 -20.83 9.01 12.54
N LEU A 464 -20.91 10.03 11.70
CA LEU A 464 -20.39 9.98 10.34
C LEU A 464 -18.91 10.36 10.37
N ILE A 465 -18.02 9.40 10.13
CA ILE A 465 -16.57 9.60 10.16
C ILE A 465 -16.17 10.48 8.98
N LEU A 466 -15.53 11.62 9.24
CA LEU A 466 -15.10 12.58 8.22
C LEU A 466 -13.63 12.37 7.84
N THR A 467 -12.80 12.06 8.83
CA THR A 467 -11.38 11.71 8.68
C THR A 467 -10.96 10.74 9.78
N GLY A 468 -9.89 9.99 9.55
CA GLY A 468 -9.34 9.04 10.53
C GLY A 468 -9.94 7.64 10.46
N ILE A 469 -9.55 6.81 11.43
CA ILE A 469 -9.78 5.35 11.40
C ILE A 469 -10.40 4.86 12.72
N VAL A 470 -11.43 4.01 12.60
CA VAL A 470 -12.17 3.39 13.70
C VAL A 470 -12.12 1.87 13.54
N GLU A 471 -11.80 1.13 14.60
CA GLU A 471 -11.98 -0.32 14.68
C GLU A 471 -13.36 -0.68 15.25
N MET A 472 -13.96 -1.74 14.72
CA MET A 472 -15.15 -2.40 15.26
C MET A 472 -14.77 -3.77 15.76
N ILE A 473 -15.15 -4.05 17.01
CA ILE A 473 -14.72 -5.23 17.75
C ILE A 473 -15.95 -5.98 18.26
N ASN A 474 -16.06 -7.24 17.86
CA ASN A 474 -16.95 -8.21 18.46
C ASN A 474 -16.18 -9.48 18.84
N VAL A 475 -15.64 -9.49 20.07
CA VAL A 475 -14.78 -10.58 20.58
C VAL A 475 -15.48 -11.94 20.57
N GLU A 476 -16.76 -11.99 20.94
CA GLU A 476 -17.51 -13.26 21.01
C GLU A 476 -17.65 -13.94 19.66
N ARG A 477 -17.71 -13.15 18.58
CA ARG A 477 -17.80 -13.66 17.20
C ARG A 477 -16.45 -13.69 16.49
N GLY A 478 -15.38 -13.19 17.12
CA GLY A 478 -14.06 -13.09 16.52
C GLY A 478 -13.96 -12.06 15.38
N ILE A 479 -14.79 -11.02 15.40
CA ILE A 479 -14.93 -10.07 14.28
C ILE A 479 -14.22 -8.76 14.62
N TYR A 480 -13.34 -8.35 13.70
CA TYR A 480 -12.48 -7.17 13.82
C TYR A 480 -12.41 -6.47 12.47
N ASN A 481 -13.06 -5.32 12.33
CA ASN A 481 -13.08 -4.57 11.08
C ASN A 481 -12.57 -3.15 11.30
N THR A 482 -12.03 -2.53 10.25
CA THR A 482 -11.62 -1.12 10.25
C THR A 482 -12.48 -0.30 9.31
N PHE A 483 -12.90 0.87 9.79
CA PHE A 483 -13.68 1.86 9.08
C PHE A 483 -12.86 3.13 8.90
N SER A 484 -12.94 3.73 7.71
CA SER A 484 -12.32 5.01 7.36
C SER A 484 -13.37 6.12 7.22
N SER A 485 -12.92 7.29 6.74
CA SER A 485 -13.81 8.38 6.31
C SER A 485 -14.95 7.90 5.42
N GLY A 486 -16.14 8.46 5.66
CA GLY A 486 -17.40 8.06 5.06
C GLY A 486 -18.26 7.23 6.00
N ALA A 487 -17.70 6.36 6.85
CA ALA A 487 -18.49 5.40 7.63
C ALA A 487 -19.50 6.04 8.60
N LEU A 488 -20.74 5.54 8.63
CA LEU A 488 -21.78 5.93 9.59
C LEU A 488 -21.88 4.90 10.73
N ILE A 489 -21.36 5.26 11.90
CA ILE A 489 -21.34 4.39 13.08
C ILE A 489 -22.64 4.55 13.88
N GLY A 490 -23.22 3.42 14.31
CA GLY A 490 -24.47 3.38 15.09
C GLY A 490 -25.74 3.28 14.27
N GLU A 491 -25.63 3.15 12.94
CA GLU A 491 -26.77 3.01 12.03
C GLU A 491 -27.64 1.80 12.41
N ARG A 492 -28.96 2.01 12.57
CA ARG A 492 -29.97 0.95 12.75
C ARG A 492 -31.35 1.43 12.32
N TYR A 493 -32.12 0.50 11.72
CA TYR A 493 -33.51 0.72 11.31
C TYR A 493 -34.37 -0.44 11.83
N GLY A 494 -34.97 -0.27 13.00
CA GLY A 494 -35.85 -1.29 13.60
C GLY A 494 -36.33 -0.93 15.02
N GLU A 495 -37.55 -1.35 15.36
CA GLU A 495 -38.25 -0.92 16.58
C GLU A 495 -37.70 -1.53 17.89
N ASN A 496 -36.92 -2.62 17.83
CA ASN A 496 -36.74 -3.51 19.00
C ASN A 496 -35.33 -3.67 19.58
N THR A 497 -34.27 -3.04 19.04
CA THR A 497 -32.97 -3.04 19.73
C THR A 497 -32.21 -1.74 19.52
N SER A 498 -32.21 -0.89 20.54
CA SER A 498 -31.37 0.32 20.61
C SER A 498 -29.92 0.02 20.99
N LEU A 499 -29.52 -1.25 21.14
CA LEU A 499 -28.20 -1.62 21.65
C LEU A 499 -27.21 -1.91 20.52
N SER A 500 -25.96 -1.48 20.71
CA SER A 500 -24.85 -1.81 19.80
C SER A 500 -24.48 -3.30 19.86
N ASN A 501 -24.23 -3.93 18.71
CA ASN A 501 -23.72 -5.32 18.59
C ASN A 501 -22.19 -5.42 18.72
N ALA A 502 -21.48 -4.30 18.65
CA ALA A 502 -20.03 -4.24 18.67
C ALA A 502 -19.51 -3.00 19.42
N THR A 503 -18.23 -3.02 19.77
CA THR A 503 -17.54 -1.84 20.31
C THR A 503 -16.79 -1.16 19.18
N TYR A 504 -17.02 0.14 19.01
CA TYR A 504 -16.35 0.99 18.05
C TYR A 504 -15.35 1.88 18.78
N ARG A 505 -14.08 1.80 18.41
CA ARG A 505 -12.97 2.49 19.07
C ARG A 505 -12.07 3.14 18.02
N THR A 506 -11.59 4.34 18.30
CA THR A 506 -10.67 5.03 17.38
C THR A 506 -9.29 4.38 17.41
N ILE A 507 -8.67 4.23 16.24
CA ILE A 507 -7.27 3.79 16.10
C ILE A 507 -6.36 5.01 15.95
N SER A 508 -6.86 6.07 15.31
CA SER A 508 -6.16 7.34 15.10
C SER A 508 -6.96 8.52 15.67
N PHE A 509 -6.49 9.76 15.42
CA PHE A 509 -7.38 10.92 15.53
C PHE A 509 -8.52 10.77 14.53
N VAL A 510 -9.74 11.08 14.98
CA VAL A 510 -10.96 10.96 14.19
C VAL A 510 -11.81 12.21 14.38
N HIS A 511 -12.29 12.76 13.28
CA HIS A 511 -13.30 13.82 13.27
C HIS A 511 -14.60 13.23 12.71
N ALA A 512 -15.72 13.47 13.39
CA ALA A 512 -16.99 12.89 13.00
C ALA A 512 -18.15 13.89 13.15
N LEU A 513 -19.08 13.88 12.20
CA LEU A 513 -20.36 14.58 12.36
C LEU A 513 -21.26 13.76 13.30
N LYS A 514 -21.63 14.35 14.44
CA LYS A 514 -22.43 13.70 15.49
C LYS A 514 -23.91 14.00 15.31
N ILE A 515 -24.67 13.02 14.82
CA ILE A 515 -26.08 13.17 14.46
C ILE A 515 -26.97 12.51 15.53
N PRO A 516 -27.89 13.21 16.19
CA PRO A 516 -28.81 12.59 17.14
C PRO A 516 -29.76 11.59 16.45
N VAL A 517 -29.94 10.40 17.04
CA VAL A 517 -30.71 9.30 16.41
C VAL A 517 -32.17 9.69 16.14
N SER A 518 -32.85 10.35 17.08
CA SER A 518 -34.27 10.68 16.94
C SER A 518 -34.56 11.65 15.77
N PRO A 519 -33.86 12.79 15.64
CA PRO A 519 -33.93 13.64 14.44
C PRO A 519 -33.57 12.92 13.14
N TYR A 520 -32.53 12.10 13.12
CA TYR A 520 -32.15 11.35 11.93
C TYR A 520 -33.22 10.36 11.50
N TYR A 521 -33.79 9.61 12.46
CA TYR A 521 -34.84 8.65 12.16
C TYR A 521 -36.10 9.33 11.63
N ARG A 522 -36.50 10.46 12.24
CA ARG A 522 -37.60 11.28 11.73
C ARG A 522 -37.34 11.78 10.31
N PHE A 523 -36.12 12.23 10.02
CA PHE A 523 -35.71 12.63 8.67
C PHE A 523 -35.88 11.46 7.67
N VAL A 524 -35.42 10.26 8.04
CA VAL A 524 -35.57 9.05 7.22
C VAL A 524 -37.04 8.68 7.00
N GLU A 525 -37.91 8.87 7.98
CA GLU A 525 -39.36 8.66 7.86
C GLU A 525 -40.04 9.70 6.97
N ASP A 526 -39.77 10.99 7.20
CA ASP A 526 -40.35 12.12 6.46
C ASP A 526 -40.05 12.01 4.95
N HIS A 527 -38.86 11.49 4.61
CA HIS A 527 -38.42 11.25 3.23
C HIS A 527 -38.68 9.82 2.71
N GLN A 528 -39.42 8.99 3.45
CA GLN A 528 -39.84 7.63 3.05
C GLN A 528 -38.68 6.65 2.75
N LEU A 529 -37.52 6.86 3.39
CA LEU A 529 -36.31 6.06 3.18
C LEU A 529 -36.23 4.82 4.09
N LEU A 530 -37.11 4.69 5.08
CA LEU A 530 -37.01 3.64 6.12
C LEU A 530 -36.94 2.23 5.54
N ARG A 531 -37.78 1.91 4.55
CA ARG A 531 -37.86 0.56 3.96
C ARG A 531 -36.60 0.23 3.16
N SER A 532 -36.13 1.15 2.32
CA SER A 532 -34.94 0.94 1.50
C SER A 532 -33.69 0.81 2.38
N LEU A 533 -33.52 1.72 3.34
CA LEU A 533 -32.39 1.70 4.27
C LEU A 533 -32.39 0.46 5.16
N SER A 534 -33.54 -0.02 5.64
CA SER A 534 -33.63 -1.27 6.43
C SER A 534 -33.19 -2.50 5.64
N GLN A 535 -33.61 -2.61 4.38
CA GLN A 535 -33.22 -3.74 3.51
C GLN A 535 -31.73 -3.70 3.15
N LEU A 536 -31.18 -2.51 2.91
CA LEU A 536 -29.75 -2.33 2.67
C LEU A 536 -28.93 -2.63 3.92
N PHE A 537 -29.41 -2.22 5.09
CA PHE A 537 -28.74 -2.42 6.36
C PHE A 537 -28.52 -3.91 6.67
N SER A 538 -29.52 -4.78 6.49
CA SER A 538 -29.35 -6.21 6.76
C SER A 538 -28.29 -6.86 5.86
N ARG A 539 -28.25 -6.45 4.58
CA ARG A 539 -27.25 -6.91 3.62
C ARG A 539 -25.85 -6.39 3.95
N LYS A 540 -25.72 -5.11 4.30
CA LYS A 540 -24.45 -4.51 4.75
C LYS A 540 -23.93 -5.19 6.01
N GLU A 541 -24.81 -5.42 6.98
CA GLU A 541 -24.46 -6.13 8.22
C GLU A 541 -23.93 -7.54 7.91
N PHE A 542 -24.56 -8.29 7.00
CA PHE A 542 -24.01 -9.56 6.52
C PHE A 542 -22.60 -9.39 5.92
N LEU A 543 -22.41 -8.46 4.98
CA LEU A 543 -21.12 -8.22 4.33
C LEU A 543 -20.00 -7.89 5.32
N LEU A 544 -20.30 -7.14 6.39
CA LEU A 544 -19.36 -6.82 7.46
C LEU A 544 -18.83 -8.06 8.18
N HIS A 545 -19.58 -9.16 8.19
CA HIS A 545 -19.17 -10.42 8.82
C HIS A 545 -18.42 -11.35 7.85
N THR A 546 -18.01 -10.86 6.68
CA THR A 546 -17.28 -11.64 5.67
C THR A 546 -15.82 -11.18 5.57
N TRP A 547 -14.90 -12.11 5.28
CA TRP A 547 -13.50 -11.76 4.99
C TRP A 547 -13.36 -10.86 3.76
N LEU A 548 -14.17 -11.12 2.73
CA LEU A 548 -14.07 -10.48 1.42
C LEU A 548 -14.50 -9.01 1.46
N PHE A 549 -15.55 -8.68 2.22
CA PHE A 549 -16.17 -7.35 2.20
C PHE A 549 -16.12 -6.60 3.55
N GLY A 550 -15.65 -7.24 4.62
CA GLY A 550 -15.75 -6.68 5.98
C GLY A 550 -14.79 -5.54 6.31
N GLU A 551 -13.68 -5.40 5.57
CA GLU A 551 -12.63 -4.43 5.88
C GLU A 551 -12.55 -3.33 4.83
N SER A 552 -12.31 -2.09 5.28
CA SER A 552 -11.78 -0.97 4.48
C SER A 552 -12.59 -0.57 3.24
N LEU A 553 -13.87 -0.94 3.15
CA LEU A 553 -14.77 -0.42 2.11
C LEU A 553 -15.45 0.86 2.60
N SER A 554 -15.44 1.90 1.77
CA SER A 554 -16.28 3.07 2.02
C SER A 554 -17.76 2.68 1.95
N PRO A 555 -18.64 3.43 2.63
CA PRO A 555 -20.05 3.08 2.62
C PRO A 555 -20.73 3.16 1.28
N ARG A 556 -20.25 4.03 0.38
CA ARG A 556 -20.75 4.09 -0.99
C ARG A 556 -20.51 2.76 -1.70
N VAL A 557 -19.30 2.23 -1.59
CA VAL A 557 -18.93 0.92 -2.14
C VAL A 557 -19.74 -0.20 -1.47
N GLN A 558 -19.85 -0.21 -0.14
CA GLN A 558 -20.68 -1.20 0.56
C GLN A 558 -22.15 -1.15 0.16
N THR A 559 -22.71 0.05 -0.02
CA THR A 559 -24.10 0.24 -0.46
C THR A 559 -24.29 -0.30 -1.85
N SER A 560 -23.39 0.07 -2.78
CA SER A 560 -23.42 -0.43 -4.16
C SER A 560 -23.36 -1.95 -4.20
N ILE A 561 -22.46 -2.59 -3.45
CA ILE A 561 -22.40 -4.06 -3.37
C ILE A 561 -23.71 -4.64 -2.82
N ALA A 562 -24.20 -4.09 -1.70
CA ALA A 562 -25.42 -4.56 -1.05
C ALA A 562 -26.66 -4.47 -1.96
N GLU A 563 -26.77 -3.46 -2.81
CA GLU A 563 -27.85 -3.31 -3.79
C GLU A 563 -27.87 -4.45 -4.82
N HIS A 564 -26.70 -4.94 -5.22
CA HIS A 564 -26.54 -5.94 -6.28
C HIS A 564 -26.46 -7.40 -5.79
N LEU A 565 -26.60 -7.64 -4.48
CA LEU A 565 -26.65 -9.01 -3.94
C LEU A 565 -27.93 -9.74 -4.36
N VAL A 566 -27.76 -10.92 -4.95
CA VAL A 566 -28.84 -11.81 -5.39
C VAL A 566 -28.86 -13.07 -4.52
N PRO A 567 -29.98 -13.43 -3.85
CA PRO A 567 -30.01 -14.62 -3.00
C PRO A 567 -29.87 -15.93 -3.81
N TYR A 568 -29.28 -16.96 -3.19
CA TYR A 568 -29.24 -18.33 -3.69
C TYR A 568 -29.45 -19.35 -2.57
N GLU A 569 -29.90 -20.57 -2.93
CA GLU A 569 -30.06 -21.70 -2.01
C GLU A 569 -29.68 -23.02 -2.70
N PHE A 570 -29.00 -23.91 -1.97
CA PHE A 570 -28.74 -25.30 -2.37
C PHE A 570 -29.05 -26.26 -1.20
N ASP A 571 -30.09 -27.09 -1.35
CA ASP A 571 -30.61 -27.91 -0.24
C ASP A 571 -30.20 -29.38 -0.27
N LYS A 572 -29.59 -29.85 -1.36
CA LYS A 572 -29.28 -31.27 -1.58
C LYS A 572 -27.94 -31.66 -0.94
N VAL A 573 -27.96 -31.95 0.36
CA VAL A 573 -26.80 -32.49 1.10
C VAL A 573 -26.25 -33.74 0.42
N GLY A 574 -24.92 -33.83 0.33
CA GLY A 574 -24.22 -34.94 -0.33
C GLY A 574 -24.08 -34.80 -1.85
N SER A 575 -24.69 -33.78 -2.46
CA SER A 575 -24.57 -33.52 -3.89
C SER A 575 -23.43 -32.53 -4.21
N LEU A 576 -22.87 -32.68 -5.41
CA LEU A 576 -21.89 -31.75 -5.96
C LEU A 576 -22.57 -30.51 -6.54
N ILE A 577 -21.94 -29.36 -6.38
CA ILE A 577 -22.34 -28.14 -7.06
C ILE A 577 -21.78 -28.19 -8.48
N SER A 578 -22.61 -28.58 -9.45
CA SER A 578 -22.17 -28.91 -10.81
C SER A 578 -22.35 -27.79 -11.85
N ALA A 579 -22.96 -26.65 -11.50
CA ALA A 579 -23.22 -25.56 -12.43
C ALA A 579 -23.25 -24.20 -11.71
N LEU A 580 -22.07 -23.61 -11.52
CA LEU A 580 -21.94 -22.21 -11.11
C LEU A 580 -22.09 -21.31 -12.33
N ASP A 581 -22.71 -20.13 -12.15
CA ASP A 581 -22.66 -19.11 -13.20
C ASP A 581 -21.24 -18.53 -13.22
N GLU A 582 -20.59 -18.61 -14.38
CA GLU A 582 -19.20 -18.18 -14.61
C GLU A 582 -18.99 -16.68 -14.47
N ARG A 583 -20.02 -15.91 -14.13
CA ARG A 583 -19.93 -14.46 -13.89
C ARG A 583 -20.21 -14.08 -12.44
N PHE A 584 -20.49 -15.05 -11.58
CA PHE A 584 -20.88 -14.80 -10.19
C PHE A 584 -19.92 -15.44 -9.20
N ILE A 585 -19.60 -14.69 -8.16
CA ILE A 585 -19.07 -15.27 -6.92
C ILE A 585 -20.22 -15.51 -5.94
N TYR A 586 -20.05 -16.47 -5.04
CA TYR A 586 -21.05 -16.88 -4.07
C TYR A 586 -20.49 -16.74 -2.67
N VAL A 587 -21.22 -16.07 -1.78
CA VAL A 587 -20.85 -15.87 -0.38
C VAL A 587 -21.90 -16.50 0.52
N ILE A 588 -21.43 -17.32 1.45
CA ILE A 588 -22.27 -18.17 2.30
C ILE A 588 -22.78 -17.34 3.48
N GLU A 589 -24.09 -17.26 3.65
CA GLU A 589 -24.70 -16.72 4.87
C GLU A 589 -24.95 -17.84 5.90
N ARG A 590 -25.39 -19.01 5.43
CA ARG A 590 -25.68 -20.17 6.27
C ARG A 590 -25.35 -21.46 5.55
N GLY A 591 -24.99 -22.50 6.32
CA GLY A 591 -24.67 -23.82 5.80
C GLY A 591 -23.18 -24.08 5.68
N ALA A 592 -22.82 -25.17 5.00
CA ALA A 592 -21.43 -25.59 4.85
C ALA A 592 -21.20 -26.32 3.53
N VAL A 593 -20.07 -26.00 2.89
CA VAL A 593 -19.61 -26.60 1.64
C VAL A 593 -18.17 -27.08 1.85
N ALA A 594 -17.90 -28.32 1.47
CA ALA A 594 -16.54 -28.87 1.47
C ALA A 594 -15.95 -28.79 0.06
N ARG A 595 -14.73 -28.28 -0.06
CA ARG A 595 -13.93 -28.44 -1.26
C ARG A 595 -13.16 -29.75 -1.16
N SER A 596 -13.34 -30.63 -2.14
CA SER A 596 -12.72 -31.96 -2.19
C SER A 596 -11.82 -32.09 -3.42
N MET A 597 -10.66 -32.73 -3.25
CA MET A 597 -9.74 -33.08 -4.32
C MET A 597 -9.36 -34.55 -4.17
N ASP A 598 -9.56 -35.36 -5.21
CA ASP A 598 -9.34 -36.82 -5.19
C ASP A 598 -10.02 -37.52 -3.99
N GLY A 599 -11.23 -37.08 -3.64
CA GLY A 599 -12.02 -37.63 -2.52
C GLY A 599 -11.55 -37.18 -1.13
N ARG A 600 -10.57 -36.28 -1.02
CA ARG A 600 -10.12 -35.69 0.25
C ARG A 600 -10.59 -34.25 0.38
N ILE A 601 -11.13 -33.92 1.54
CA ILE A 601 -11.48 -32.53 1.88
C ILE A 601 -10.18 -31.72 2.03
N VAL A 602 -10.03 -30.69 1.20
CA VAL A 602 -8.87 -29.77 1.21
C VAL A 602 -9.21 -28.41 1.83
N GLU A 603 -10.50 -28.06 1.91
CA GLU A 603 -10.97 -26.81 2.49
C GLU A 603 -12.42 -26.99 2.96
N GLN A 604 -12.75 -26.42 4.11
CA GLN A 604 -14.12 -26.30 4.61
C GLN A 604 -14.56 -24.84 4.49
N LEU A 605 -15.75 -24.62 3.91
CA LEU A 605 -16.35 -23.31 3.70
C LEU A 605 -17.65 -23.21 4.50
N GLU A 606 -17.73 -22.21 5.37
CA GLU A 606 -18.85 -21.96 6.26
C GLU A 606 -19.38 -20.52 6.09
N ALA A 607 -20.22 -20.06 7.02
CA ALA A 607 -20.74 -18.70 6.99
C ALA A 607 -19.62 -17.66 6.95
N GLY A 608 -19.70 -16.73 6.00
CA GLY A 608 -18.68 -15.70 5.74
C GLY A 608 -17.66 -16.08 4.67
N ASP A 609 -17.56 -17.36 4.29
CA ASP A 609 -16.69 -17.84 3.22
C ASP A 609 -17.33 -17.69 1.84
N PHE A 610 -16.51 -17.85 0.79
CA PHE A 610 -16.92 -17.71 -0.60
C PHE A 610 -16.33 -18.76 -1.54
N PHE A 611 -16.98 -18.93 -2.70
CA PHE A 611 -16.55 -19.81 -3.78
C PHE A 611 -16.99 -19.29 -5.17
N GLY A 612 -16.42 -19.89 -6.22
CA GLY A 612 -16.70 -19.58 -7.63
C GLY A 612 -15.75 -18.55 -8.25
N GLU A 613 -14.83 -17.99 -7.47
CA GLU A 613 -13.89 -16.97 -7.93
C GLU A 613 -12.90 -17.50 -8.98
N ASP A 614 -12.58 -18.79 -8.93
CA ASP A 614 -11.63 -19.44 -9.81
C ASP A 614 -12.06 -19.34 -11.27
N VAL A 615 -13.35 -19.60 -11.53
CA VAL A 615 -13.93 -19.41 -12.86
C VAL A 615 -14.32 -17.95 -13.09
N ALA A 616 -15.03 -17.33 -12.14
CA ALA A 616 -15.65 -16.03 -12.39
C ALA A 616 -14.68 -14.85 -12.49
N VAL A 617 -13.53 -14.96 -11.83
CA VAL A 617 -12.51 -13.89 -11.76
C VAL A 617 -11.26 -14.29 -12.52
N PHE A 618 -10.81 -15.53 -12.35
CA PHE A 618 -9.54 -15.98 -12.92
C PHE A 618 -9.69 -16.79 -14.21
N GLY A 619 -10.91 -17.18 -14.61
CA GLY A 619 -11.15 -17.97 -15.82
C GLY A 619 -10.54 -19.38 -15.80
N HIS A 620 -10.21 -19.90 -14.61
CA HIS A 620 -9.56 -21.19 -14.42
C HIS A 620 -10.28 -21.99 -13.33
N ALA A 621 -10.99 -23.05 -13.73
CA ALA A 621 -11.59 -23.98 -12.77
C ALA A 621 -10.50 -24.72 -11.98
N TYR A 622 -10.65 -24.79 -10.66
CA TYR A 622 -9.79 -25.64 -9.84
C TYR A 622 -10.04 -27.13 -10.15
N GLN A 623 -9.00 -27.95 -9.94
CA GLN A 623 -9.12 -29.41 -9.96
C GLN A 623 -9.73 -29.94 -8.66
N SER A 624 -10.83 -29.34 -8.21
CA SER A 624 -11.52 -29.67 -6.97
C SER A 624 -13.02 -29.59 -7.15
N GLU A 625 -13.77 -30.41 -6.43
CA GLU A 625 -15.23 -30.42 -6.44
C GLU A 625 -15.77 -29.73 -5.18
N LEU A 626 -16.95 -29.09 -5.30
CA LEU A 626 -17.67 -28.50 -4.17
C LEU A 626 -18.81 -29.42 -3.75
N LEU A 627 -18.75 -29.94 -2.53
CA LEU A 627 -19.71 -30.88 -1.95
C LEU A 627 -20.55 -30.18 -0.87
N ILE A 628 -21.87 -30.25 -0.99
CA ILE A 628 -22.79 -29.68 0.00
C ILE A 628 -22.79 -30.57 1.27
N GLN A 629 -22.35 -30.04 2.40
CA GLN A 629 -22.35 -30.75 3.69
C GLN A 629 -23.59 -30.46 4.54
N ALA A 630 -24.17 -29.26 4.40
CA ALA A 630 -25.44 -28.85 5.00
C ALA A 630 -26.19 -27.95 3.99
N PRO A 631 -27.53 -27.83 4.08
CA PRO A 631 -28.27 -26.88 3.24
C PRO A 631 -27.62 -25.50 3.32
N VAL A 632 -27.27 -24.94 2.17
CA VAL A 632 -26.46 -23.72 2.07
C VAL A 632 -27.26 -22.63 1.40
N SER A 633 -27.25 -21.44 2.00
CA SER A 633 -27.88 -20.25 1.45
C SER A 633 -26.98 -19.03 1.64
N GLY A 634 -27.19 -18.02 0.81
CA GLY A 634 -26.42 -16.79 0.87
C GLY A 634 -26.70 -15.90 -0.32
N TYR A 635 -25.69 -15.15 -0.74
CA TYR A 635 -25.80 -14.21 -1.83
C TYR A 635 -24.76 -14.49 -2.90
N ARG A 636 -25.17 -14.35 -4.16
CA ARG A 636 -24.28 -14.28 -5.31
C ARG A 636 -24.17 -12.85 -5.80
N LEU A 637 -22.99 -12.49 -6.30
CA LEU A 637 -22.67 -11.16 -6.80
C LEU A 637 -21.99 -11.27 -8.16
N HIS A 638 -22.48 -10.50 -9.12
CA HIS A 638 -21.87 -10.45 -10.45
C HIS A 638 -20.50 -9.75 -10.36
N THR A 639 -19.50 -10.28 -11.05
CA THR A 639 -18.11 -9.79 -10.93
C THR A 639 -17.94 -8.35 -11.40
N GLU A 640 -18.77 -7.87 -12.33
CA GLU A 640 -18.73 -6.47 -12.79
C GLU A 640 -18.87 -5.43 -11.67
N HIS A 641 -19.51 -5.78 -10.55
CA HIS A 641 -19.72 -4.85 -9.43
C HIS A 641 -18.55 -4.83 -8.44
N ILE A 642 -17.53 -5.67 -8.62
CA ILE A 642 -16.43 -5.83 -7.66
C ILE A 642 -15.04 -5.83 -8.27
N MET A 643 -14.90 -6.06 -9.57
CA MET A 643 -13.59 -6.17 -10.21
C MET A 643 -12.80 -4.85 -10.25
N ASP A 644 -13.50 -3.72 -10.16
CA ASP A 644 -12.88 -2.39 -10.10
C ASP A 644 -12.49 -1.95 -8.68
N ILE A 645 -12.77 -2.78 -7.67
CA ILE A 645 -12.48 -2.50 -6.27
C ILE A 645 -11.15 -3.21 -5.88
N PRO A 646 -10.03 -2.48 -5.73
CA PRO A 646 -8.71 -3.09 -5.58
C PRO A 646 -8.58 -4.05 -4.40
N ILE A 647 -9.09 -3.68 -3.22
CA ILE A 647 -9.01 -4.54 -2.02
C ILE A 647 -9.73 -5.88 -2.21
N ILE A 648 -10.88 -5.90 -2.90
CA ILE A 648 -11.64 -7.12 -3.14
C ILE A 648 -10.88 -8.01 -4.12
N ARG A 649 -10.40 -7.43 -5.23
CA ARG A 649 -9.56 -8.15 -6.21
C ARG A 649 -8.31 -8.74 -5.57
N TRP A 650 -7.66 -7.98 -4.68
CA TRP A 650 -6.48 -8.43 -3.94
C TRP A 650 -6.78 -9.62 -3.01
N LYS A 651 -7.88 -9.57 -2.25
CA LYS A 651 -8.32 -10.67 -1.38
C LYS A 651 -8.70 -11.93 -2.16
N LEU A 652 -9.34 -11.75 -3.33
CA LEU A 652 -9.63 -12.85 -4.25
C LEU A 652 -8.34 -13.49 -4.76
N LEU A 653 -7.35 -12.68 -5.12
CA LEU A 653 -6.05 -13.17 -5.57
C LEU A 653 -5.30 -13.92 -4.46
N GLU A 654 -5.25 -13.37 -3.24
CA GLU A 654 -4.62 -14.04 -2.08
C GLU A 654 -5.23 -15.43 -1.84
N THR A 655 -6.56 -15.50 -1.88
CA THR A 655 -7.31 -16.75 -1.69
C THR A 655 -7.06 -17.72 -2.85
N HIS A 656 -7.06 -17.23 -4.09
CA HIS A 656 -6.79 -18.02 -5.27
C HIS A 656 -5.39 -18.65 -5.24
N GLN A 657 -4.36 -17.87 -4.88
CA GLN A 657 -3.01 -18.39 -4.72
C GLN A 657 -2.91 -19.44 -3.61
N LYS A 658 -3.63 -19.26 -2.49
CA LYS A 658 -3.70 -20.25 -1.41
C LYS A 658 -4.32 -21.56 -1.90
N ARG A 659 -5.46 -21.50 -2.59
CA ARG A 659 -6.19 -22.66 -3.13
C ARG A 659 -5.41 -23.40 -4.22
N ILE A 660 -4.68 -22.69 -5.10
CA ILE A 660 -3.78 -23.31 -6.08
C ILE A 660 -2.61 -24.04 -5.40
N ARG A 661 -2.04 -23.49 -4.34
CA ARG A 661 -0.93 -24.16 -3.62
C ARG A 661 -1.42 -25.41 -2.89
N ALA A 662 -2.59 -25.35 -2.27
CA ALA A 662 -3.20 -26.51 -1.63
C ALA A 662 -3.52 -27.63 -2.63
N SER A 663 -3.96 -27.29 -3.86
CA SER A 663 -4.26 -28.27 -4.90
C SER A 663 -3.02 -28.86 -5.59
N ARG A 664 -1.91 -28.11 -5.68
CA ARG A 664 -0.69 -28.56 -6.39
C ARG A 664 0.42 -29.12 -5.50
N GLY A 665 0.26 -29.06 -4.18
CA GLY A 665 1.33 -29.32 -3.20
C GLY A 665 1.80 -30.77 -3.02
N ARG A 666 1.70 -31.67 -4.02
CA ARG A 666 2.19 -33.07 -3.89
C ARG A 666 2.86 -33.65 -5.14
N ASN A 667 3.27 -32.82 -6.12
CA ASN A 667 4.09 -33.25 -7.26
C ASN A 667 5.47 -32.59 -7.28
#